data_AF-A0A926TD22-F1
#
_entry.id   AF-A0A926TD22-F1
#
_cell.length_a   1.000
_cell.length_b   1.000
_cell.length_c   1.000
_cell.angle_alpha   90.00
_cell.angle_beta   90.00
_cell.angle_gamma   90.00
#
_symmetry.space_group_name_H-M   'P 1'
#
loop_
_entity.id
_entity.type
_entity.pdbx_description
1 polymer ?
#
loop_
_entity_poly.entity_id
_entity_poly.type
_entity_poly.pdbx_seq_one_letter_code
_entity_poly.pdbx_strand_id
1 'polypeptide(L)'
;IQSFEVGNLKELNSVIMPAAGVDLPLVQLFDAADVRLDGSLIEIRPYDFVVSGDPRTYADLRSPEGLAEIATYAEGIGPWKRMIVSVQGRDANGDGLADDVNGDGAVNDADTTTLPPTTLVQDAHAAGLQVHPYTFRNEARYLAADYNGNPELEYRQFIQLGVDAYFTDFPGTGDLVRDQITGEFVRSPQNPDVLARPQFNTLDGNVPIVIGHRGASGERPEHTLAAYKVAIAAGANFIEPDLVVTKDNILIARHEPMLGVLNADGSLNTSDTSTDVYLRPEFADRLTTKVLDGVPRRGWFAEDFTLTEIKTLNAIERLPGLRSTRFNNDGLKVPTLEEVIDLVQQYERETGIKIGIYPETKHPTFFDTEGTRLDGSQIDANLGQLLVDTLVRKGFTDPTRVFIQSFETSNLKELSEVIMPAAGVDLPLVQLYGGATDRPYDLVFSGDRRTYGDLTTEAGLAEVAAYAEGIGPNKRLIVPAQTVDNDGDGRPDDLDGDGAISDADRVLGAPTTLVQDAHKAGLLVHPYTLRNEGFFLAADYNGDPLNEFKQFIQLGVDGYFTDFPSTGYDARQSFIGYQPAITNLGGSRGFEGMAISPDKSTLYPLLEGFVIGDPTNALRIHRVDAATGEFQGLVGYYQLANPANAIGDFTVVNDTEYLVIERDNGQGATAQFKKIFKVDLSKTDANGFVAKEEIADLLNIQDPNDLDGNGSATYRMPFQTIEDALVIDANTILVANDNNYPFSLGRPPAIDNNEIVLLQLDTPLNLDPRVGLAAAPASLPARTIAGGDAGDLLIGSAFADTLVGEGGDDTLLGQEGNDTLQGGLGADTLVGGAGSDVFVLANGEGTDVITDFSASQGDRIRLGADLRFDQLRITGDSSAVIQVAATNTVLAIVTGVQAGAVTNTLFV
;
A
#
# COMPACT_ATOMS: atom_id res chain seq x y z
N ILE A 1 28.78 -12.03 0.25
CA ILE A 1 29.68 -12.00 1.43
C ILE A 1 30.19 -10.58 1.59
N GLN A 2 30.28 -10.04 2.80
CA GLN A 2 30.71 -8.65 2.99
C GLN A 2 31.83 -8.55 4.01
N SER A 3 32.74 -7.59 3.80
CA SER A 3 33.85 -7.32 4.71
C SER A 3 34.24 -5.86 4.67
N PHE A 4 34.74 -5.38 5.79
CA PHE A 4 35.48 -4.13 5.92
C PHE A 4 36.91 -4.25 5.36
N GLU A 5 37.50 -5.45 5.38
CA GLU A 5 38.86 -5.70 4.89
C GLU A 5 38.88 -6.05 3.40
N VAL A 6 39.59 -5.22 2.62
CA VAL A 6 39.70 -5.29 1.15
C VAL A 6 40.41 -6.57 0.71
N GLY A 7 41.49 -6.94 1.39
CA GLY A 7 42.29 -8.12 1.08
C GLY A 7 41.51 -9.43 1.20
N ASN A 8 40.60 -9.51 2.18
CA ASN A 8 39.76 -10.68 2.39
C ASN A 8 38.81 -10.94 1.21
N LEU A 9 38.12 -9.89 0.72
CA LEU A 9 37.22 -10.02 -0.43
C LEU A 9 37.98 -10.37 -1.71
N LYS A 10 39.17 -9.78 -1.92
CA LYS A 10 40.03 -10.13 -3.07
C LYS A 10 40.51 -11.58 -3.04
N GLU A 11 40.88 -12.11 -1.86
CA GLU A 11 41.27 -13.52 -1.71
C GLU A 11 40.07 -14.47 -1.94
N LEU A 12 38.89 -14.11 -1.43
CA LEU A 12 37.64 -14.83 -1.69
C LEU A 12 37.34 -14.91 -3.19
N ASN A 13 37.34 -13.77 -3.89
CA ASN A 13 37.05 -13.69 -5.32
C ASN A 13 38.07 -14.46 -6.17
N SER A 14 39.36 -14.24 -5.94
CA SER A 14 40.40 -14.68 -6.88
C SER A 14 41.00 -16.07 -6.60
N VAL A 15 40.86 -16.57 -5.36
CA VAL A 15 41.51 -17.83 -4.93
C VAL A 15 40.49 -18.81 -4.35
N ILE A 16 39.76 -18.43 -3.31
CA ILE A 16 39.01 -19.39 -2.48
C ILE A 16 37.76 -19.89 -3.20
N MET A 17 36.91 -18.98 -3.71
CA MET A 17 35.65 -19.38 -4.37
C MET A 17 35.92 -20.12 -5.70
N PRO A 18 36.82 -19.67 -6.59
CA PRO A 18 37.17 -20.40 -7.81
C PRO A 18 37.74 -21.81 -7.54
N ALA A 19 38.58 -21.97 -6.50
CA ALA A 19 39.12 -23.28 -6.13
C ALA A 19 38.04 -24.23 -5.59
N ALA A 20 36.96 -23.70 -4.99
CA ALA A 20 35.79 -24.45 -4.57
C ALA A 20 34.77 -24.71 -5.69
N GLY A 21 34.93 -24.09 -6.87
CA GLY A 21 33.91 -24.10 -7.93
C GLY A 21 32.65 -23.30 -7.57
N VAL A 22 32.82 -22.28 -6.72
CA VAL A 22 31.76 -21.41 -6.20
C VAL A 22 31.93 -20.01 -6.80
N ASP A 23 30.81 -19.33 -7.00
CA ASP A 23 30.73 -17.94 -7.46
C ASP A 23 29.60 -17.28 -6.67
N LEU A 24 29.92 -16.28 -5.83
CA LEU A 24 28.98 -15.64 -4.90
C LEU A 24 29.28 -14.14 -4.78
N PRO A 25 28.26 -13.26 -4.83
CA PRO A 25 28.48 -11.82 -4.77
C PRO A 25 29.20 -11.37 -3.49
N LEU A 26 30.12 -10.42 -3.66
CA LEU A 26 30.90 -9.78 -2.62
C LEU A 26 30.50 -8.30 -2.48
N VAL A 27 30.60 -7.76 -1.26
CA VAL A 27 30.23 -6.37 -0.93
C VAL A 27 31.29 -5.74 -0.03
N GLN A 28 31.88 -4.62 -0.48
CA GLN A 28 32.88 -3.89 0.30
C GLN A 28 32.19 -2.94 1.30
N LEU A 29 32.41 -3.13 2.59
CA LEU A 29 31.86 -2.24 3.62
C LEU A 29 32.77 -1.01 3.84
N PHE A 30 32.17 0.12 4.22
CA PHE A 30 32.85 1.37 4.52
C PHE A 30 32.40 1.96 5.86
N ASP A 31 33.36 2.36 6.71
CA ASP A 31 33.08 2.86 8.06
C ASP A 31 33.68 4.24 8.35
N ALA A 32 33.19 4.91 9.40
CA ALA A 32 33.72 6.16 9.93
C ALA A 32 33.57 6.18 11.46
N ALA A 33 34.41 6.93 12.17
CA ALA A 33 34.38 6.94 13.64
C ALA A 33 33.19 7.73 14.21
N ASP A 34 32.81 8.85 13.60
CA ASP A 34 31.67 9.69 14.00
C ASP A 34 31.35 10.76 12.92
N VAL A 35 30.31 11.57 13.15
CA VAL A 35 30.03 12.83 12.45
C VAL A 35 30.44 14.01 13.35
N ARG A 36 31.10 15.03 12.78
CA ARG A 36 31.38 16.30 13.49
C ARG A 36 30.12 17.17 13.54
N LEU A 37 30.14 18.17 14.42
CA LEU A 37 29.08 19.18 14.56
C LEU A 37 28.67 19.85 13.23
N ASP A 38 29.62 20.04 12.29
CA ASP A 38 29.40 20.61 10.96
C ASP A 38 28.89 19.62 9.90
N GLY A 39 28.66 18.36 10.28
CA GLY A 39 28.23 17.27 9.41
C GLY A 39 29.36 16.57 8.64
N SER A 40 30.63 16.94 8.84
CA SER A 40 31.76 16.26 8.22
C SER A 40 32.16 14.97 8.95
N LEU A 41 32.49 13.91 8.22
CA LEU A 41 32.82 12.60 8.80
C LEU A 41 34.23 12.53 9.40
N ILE A 42 34.39 11.71 10.42
CA ILE A 42 35.70 11.35 11.01
C ILE A 42 36.19 10.04 10.37
N GLU A 43 36.88 10.16 9.24
CA GLU A 43 37.33 9.02 8.43
C GLU A 43 38.34 8.10 9.14
N ILE A 44 38.21 6.79 8.88
CA ILE A 44 39.11 5.74 9.39
C ILE A 44 39.61 4.83 8.26
N ARG A 45 40.52 3.91 8.58
CA ARG A 45 41.18 3.01 7.62
C ARG A 45 40.73 1.56 7.80
N PRO A 46 40.64 0.76 6.71
CA PRO A 46 40.56 -0.70 6.80
C PRO A 46 41.70 -1.26 7.66
N TYR A 47 41.42 -2.30 8.45
CA TYR A 47 42.43 -2.82 9.40
C TYR A 47 43.56 -3.57 8.68
N ASP A 48 43.24 -4.33 7.63
CA ASP A 48 44.21 -4.93 6.72
C ASP A 48 45.12 -3.89 6.02
N PHE A 49 44.59 -2.69 5.73
CA PHE A 49 45.40 -1.56 5.26
C PHE A 49 46.34 -1.04 6.36
N VAL A 50 45.89 -0.96 7.62
CA VAL A 50 46.78 -0.64 8.76
C VAL A 50 47.88 -1.67 8.96
N VAL A 51 47.58 -2.97 8.82
CA VAL A 51 48.54 -4.08 8.97
C VAL A 51 49.54 -4.13 7.81
N SER A 52 49.08 -3.91 6.57
CA SER A 52 49.94 -3.89 5.37
C SER A 52 50.71 -2.58 5.16
N GLY A 53 50.30 -1.50 5.83
CA GLY A 53 50.90 -0.17 5.72
C GLY A 53 50.33 0.71 4.60
N ASP A 54 49.19 0.34 4.02
CA ASP A 54 48.46 1.18 3.07
C ASP A 54 47.92 2.44 3.79
N PRO A 55 48.19 3.66 3.29
CA PRO A 55 47.74 4.90 3.93
C PRO A 55 46.24 5.19 3.72
N ARG A 56 45.56 4.50 2.79
CA ARG A 56 44.19 4.83 2.37
C ARG A 56 43.15 4.60 3.47
N THR A 57 42.15 5.46 3.47
CA THR A 57 40.94 5.45 4.30
C THR A 57 39.74 4.91 3.52
N TYR A 58 38.61 4.73 4.21
CA TYR A 58 37.35 4.46 3.51
C TYR A 58 36.90 5.62 2.61
N ALA A 59 37.30 6.88 2.88
CA ALA A 59 37.04 7.99 1.95
C ALA A 59 37.77 7.81 0.61
N ASP A 60 39.02 7.32 0.63
CA ASP A 60 39.77 7.01 -0.59
C ASP A 60 39.13 5.85 -1.36
N LEU A 61 38.54 4.87 -0.67
CA LEU A 61 37.80 3.76 -1.29
C LEU A 61 36.42 4.18 -1.84
N ARG A 62 35.87 5.32 -1.38
CA ARG A 62 34.64 5.94 -1.90
C ARG A 62 34.89 6.91 -3.06
N SER A 63 36.14 7.17 -3.47
CA SER A 63 36.41 7.94 -4.68
C SER A 63 36.03 7.15 -5.93
N PRO A 64 35.84 7.79 -7.11
CA PRO A 64 35.61 7.08 -8.36
C PRO A 64 36.68 6.03 -8.69
N GLU A 65 37.95 6.30 -8.36
CA GLU A 65 39.04 5.34 -8.50
C GLU A 65 38.94 4.17 -7.50
N GLY A 66 38.54 4.44 -6.26
CA GLY A 66 38.30 3.43 -5.23
C GLY A 66 37.13 2.50 -5.60
N LEU A 67 36.02 3.06 -6.07
CA LEU A 67 34.85 2.32 -6.54
C LEU A 67 35.19 1.49 -7.79
N ALA A 68 35.96 2.05 -8.74
CA ALA A 68 36.46 1.27 -9.88
C ALA A 68 37.42 0.14 -9.48
N GLU A 69 38.21 0.29 -8.41
CA GLU A 69 38.99 -0.82 -7.84
C GLU A 69 38.07 -1.90 -7.23
N ILE A 70 37.03 -1.50 -6.50
CA ILE A 70 36.07 -2.41 -5.85
C ILE A 70 35.31 -3.25 -6.87
N ALA A 71 34.86 -2.65 -7.98
CA ALA A 71 34.18 -3.33 -9.08
C ALA A 71 35.01 -4.44 -9.76
N THR A 72 36.32 -4.55 -9.48
CA THR A 72 37.15 -5.67 -9.96
C THR A 72 37.06 -6.93 -9.09
N TYR A 73 36.49 -6.82 -7.89
CA TYR A 73 36.41 -7.93 -6.92
C TYR A 73 35.11 -8.02 -6.12
N ALA A 74 34.18 -7.09 -6.30
CA ALA A 74 32.90 -7.06 -5.61
C ALA A 74 31.81 -6.45 -6.49
N GLU A 75 30.58 -6.89 -6.27
CA GLU A 75 29.37 -6.49 -6.98
C GLU A 75 28.63 -5.34 -6.27
N GLY A 76 29.09 -4.94 -5.07
CA GLY A 76 28.51 -3.80 -4.35
C GLY A 76 29.36 -3.22 -3.22
N ILE A 77 28.83 -2.16 -2.62
CA ILE A 77 29.35 -1.47 -1.44
C ILE A 77 28.29 -1.38 -0.34
N GLY A 78 28.73 -1.38 0.92
CA GLY A 78 27.89 -1.14 2.09
C GLY A 78 28.40 0.05 2.91
N PRO A 79 27.96 1.28 2.60
CA PRO A 79 28.36 2.48 3.35
C PRO A 79 27.57 2.67 4.65
N TRP A 80 28.14 3.34 5.64
CA TRP A 80 27.34 3.89 6.73
C TRP A 80 26.36 4.96 6.19
N LYS A 81 25.11 5.00 6.67
CA LYS A 81 24.02 5.85 6.13
C LYS A 81 24.38 7.34 6.12
N ARG A 82 25.19 7.80 7.09
CA ARG A 82 25.70 9.18 7.19
C ARG A 82 26.73 9.54 6.10
N MET A 83 27.27 8.57 5.35
CA MET A 83 28.06 8.81 4.13
C MET A 83 27.22 9.18 2.91
N ILE A 84 25.91 8.86 2.94
CA ILE A 84 24.95 9.24 1.90
C ILE A 84 24.18 10.49 2.36
N VAL A 85 23.55 10.46 3.54
CA VAL A 85 22.85 11.61 4.14
C VAL A 85 23.40 11.86 5.54
N SER A 86 24.34 12.81 5.64
CA SER A 86 24.91 13.25 6.91
C SER A 86 23.93 14.12 7.71
N VAL A 87 24.28 14.43 8.96
CA VAL A 87 23.49 15.27 9.86
C VAL A 87 24.37 16.36 10.49
N GLN A 88 23.79 17.52 10.75
CA GLN A 88 24.45 18.67 11.37
C GLN A 88 23.83 18.94 12.74
N GLY A 89 24.67 19.08 13.77
CA GLY A 89 24.22 19.46 15.11
C GLY A 89 24.15 20.99 15.25
N ARG A 90 23.38 21.46 16.23
CA ARG A 90 23.22 22.89 16.53
C ARG A 90 24.08 23.30 17.71
N ASP A 91 24.86 24.38 17.57
CA ASP A 91 25.51 25.08 18.68
C ASP A 91 25.05 26.54 18.67
N ALA A 92 23.97 26.83 19.39
CA ALA A 92 23.43 28.18 19.54
C ALA A 92 24.11 28.96 20.68
N ASN A 93 24.88 28.28 21.54
CA ASN A 93 25.50 28.87 22.73
C ASN A 93 26.97 29.28 22.48
N GLY A 94 27.64 28.65 21.52
CA GLY A 94 28.98 28.93 21.02
C GLY A 94 30.12 28.22 21.76
N ASP A 95 29.85 27.13 22.47
CA ASP A 95 30.87 26.37 23.24
C ASP A 95 31.57 25.25 22.45
N GLY A 96 31.11 24.96 21.23
CA GLY A 96 31.64 23.91 20.36
C GLY A 96 31.08 22.51 20.62
N LEU A 97 30.04 22.39 21.45
CA LEU A 97 29.25 21.18 21.64
C LEU A 97 27.88 21.33 20.97
N ALA A 98 27.20 20.22 20.68
CA ALA A 98 25.82 20.26 20.22
C ALA A 98 24.87 20.52 21.41
N ASP A 99 23.88 21.39 21.21
CA ASP A 99 22.78 21.66 22.13
C ASP A 99 21.78 20.48 22.14
N ASP A 100 21.13 20.28 23.30
CA ASP A 100 19.87 19.54 23.39
C ASP A 100 18.76 20.47 22.87
N VAL A 101 18.26 20.19 21.66
CA VAL A 101 17.32 21.04 20.93
C VAL A 101 15.88 20.68 21.28
N ASN A 102 15.64 19.40 21.59
CA ASN A 102 14.30 18.88 21.86
C ASN A 102 13.88 18.99 23.35
N GLY A 103 14.86 19.06 24.27
CA GLY A 103 14.67 19.23 25.70
C GLY A 103 14.54 17.93 26.51
N ASP A 104 14.92 16.78 25.95
CA ASP A 104 14.87 15.46 26.61
C ASP A 104 16.04 15.20 27.58
N GLY A 105 17.09 16.04 27.55
CA GLY A 105 18.28 15.94 28.39
C GLY A 105 19.44 15.15 27.80
N ALA A 106 19.38 14.70 26.54
CA ALA A 106 20.40 13.88 25.90
C ALA A 106 20.64 14.26 24.43
N VAL A 107 21.74 14.96 24.15
CA VAL A 107 22.13 15.34 22.78
C VAL A 107 22.34 14.11 21.88
N ASN A 108 21.52 13.97 20.83
CA ASN A 108 21.52 12.82 19.92
C ASN A 108 21.04 13.19 18.50
N ASP A 109 20.79 12.21 17.61
CA ASP A 109 20.35 12.49 16.23
C ASP A 109 19.03 13.30 16.19
N ALA A 110 18.14 13.15 17.19
CA ALA A 110 16.89 13.93 17.30
C ALA A 110 17.10 15.45 17.48
N ASP A 111 18.33 15.87 17.82
CA ASP A 111 18.74 17.28 17.92
C ASP A 111 19.48 17.78 16.67
N THR A 112 19.70 16.90 15.70
CA THR A 112 20.41 17.18 14.45
C THR A 112 19.46 17.38 13.27
N THR A 113 19.89 18.17 12.30
CA THR A 113 19.19 18.33 11.00
C THR A 113 19.98 17.68 9.88
N THR A 114 19.28 17.00 8.97
CA THR A 114 19.85 16.39 7.77
C THR A 114 20.57 17.40 6.88
N LEU A 115 21.66 16.95 6.25
CA LEU A 115 22.36 17.66 5.19
C LEU A 115 21.97 17.10 3.80
N PRO A 116 22.21 17.86 2.71
CA PRO A 116 22.01 17.35 1.36
C PRO A 116 22.77 16.05 1.10
N PRO A 117 22.20 15.13 0.29
CA PRO A 117 22.81 13.84 -0.01
C PRO A 117 24.11 13.98 -0.81
N THR A 118 25.03 13.03 -0.63
CA THR A 118 26.24 12.89 -1.45
C THR A 118 25.96 12.18 -2.78
N THR A 119 26.91 12.23 -3.72
CA THR A 119 26.83 11.53 -5.02
C THR A 119 27.17 10.04 -4.95
N LEU A 120 27.45 9.51 -3.75
CA LEU A 120 28.03 8.17 -3.55
C LEU A 120 27.19 7.05 -4.18
N VAL A 121 25.86 7.18 -4.17
CA VAL A 121 24.97 6.18 -4.78
C VAL A 121 25.15 6.15 -6.30
N GLN A 122 25.08 7.32 -6.94
CA GLN A 122 25.23 7.46 -8.39
C GLN A 122 26.65 7.08 -8.86
N ASP A 123 27.69 7.46 -8.10
CA ASP A 123 29.08 7.16 -8.42
C ASP A 123 29.37 5.65 -8.33
N ALA A 124 28.78 4.95 -7.37
CA ALA A 124 28.89 3.50 -7.24
C ALA A 124 28.11 2.76 -8.35
N HIS A 125 26.88 3.19 -8.65
CA HIS A 125 26.11 2.67 -9.79
C HIS A 125 26.85 2.85 -11.12
N ALA A 126 27.51 3.99 -11.33
CA ALA A 126 28.31 4.25 -12.53
C ALA A 126 29.55 3.34 -12.63
N ALA A 127 30.08 2.86 -11.50
CA ALA A 127 31.11 1.83 -11.44
C ALA A 127 30.57 0.38 -11.59
N GLY A 128 29.23 0.21 -11.67
CA GLY A 128 28.57 -1.10 -11.75
C GLY A 128 28.34 -1.78 -10.40
N LEU A 129 28.42 -1.04 -9.28
CA LEU A 129 28.30 -1.54 -7.91
C LEU A 129 26.91 -1.25 -7.33
N GLN A 130 26.29 -2.25 -6.69
CA GLN A 130 25.10 -2.06 -5.85
C GLN A 130 25.45 -1.34 -4.53
N VAL A 131 24.48 -0.66 -3.92
CA VAL A 131 24.68 0.21 -2.75
C VAL A 131 23.74 -0.15 -1.61
N HIS A 132 24.29 -0.70 -0.52
CA HIS A 132 23.54 -1.28 0.60
C HIS A 132 23.86 -0.59 1.95
N PRO A 133 23.37 0.62 2.23
CA PRO A 133 23.71 1.36 3.45
C PRO A 133 23.25 0.73 4.77
N TYR A 134 23.97 1.01 5.84
CA TYR A 134 23.68 0.57 7.22
C TYR A 134 23.72 1.76 8.22
N THR A 135 23.00 1.80 9.34
CA THR A 135 21.87 0.97 9.77
C THR A 135 20.68 1.90 10.03
N PHE A 136 19.50 1.54 9.54
CA PHE A 136 18.25 2.27 9.77
C PHE A 136 17.56 1.78 11.03
N ARG A 137 16.96 2.71 11.77
CA ARG A 137 16.43 2.48 13.13
C ARG A 137 15.17 3.28 13.37
N ASN A 138 14.24 2.72 14.14
CA ASN A 138 12.93 3.35 14.38
C ASN A 138 12.90 4.24 15.64
N GLU A 139 13.84 4.06 16.57
CA GLU A 139 13.83 4.81 17.81
C GLU A 139 14.19 6.28 17.57
N ALA A 140 13.41 7.20 18.13
CA ALA A 140 13.52 8.64 17.90
C ALA A 140 14.96 9.17 18.02
N ARG A 141 15.77 8.61 18.93
CA ARG A 141 17.15 9.02 19.18
C ARG A 141 18.17 8.76 18.06
N TYR A 142 17.76 8.07 16.99
CA TYR A 142 18.57 7.74 15.81
C TYR A 142 18.00 8.34 14.51
N LEU A 143 16.94 9.15 14.66
CA LEU A 143 16.24 9.84 13.59
C LEU A 143 16.54 11.34 13.69
N ALA A 144 16.97 11.95 12.59
CA ALA A 144 17.13 13.39 12.50
C ALA A 144 15.81 14.13 12.77
N ALA A 145 15.90 15.34 13.31
CA ALA A 145 14.74 16.16 13.67
C ALA A 145 13.77 16.38 12.48
N ASP A 146 14.29 16.46 11.25
CA ASP A 146 13.50 16.64 10.03
C ASP A 146 12.48 15.52 9.77
N TYR A 147 12.75 14.31 10.25
CA TYR A 147 11.80 13.19 10.14
C TYR A 147 10.66 13.27 11.17
N ASN A 148 10.71 14.23 12.11
CA ASN A 148 9.66 14.51 13.09
C ASN A 148 9.18 13.26 13.86
N GLY A 149 10.13 12.39 14.24
CA GLY A 149 9.85 11.12 14.93
C GLY A 149 9.25 10.01 14.07
N ASN A 150 9.12 10.19 12.75
CA ASN A 150 8.60 9.17 11.83
C ASN A 150 9.74 8.49 11.03
N PRO A 151 10.14 7.25 11.36
CA PRO A 151 11.21 6.56 10.65
C PRO A 151 10.89 6.26 9.19
N GLU A 152 9.62 6.15 8.79
CA GLU A 152 9.23 5.87 7.41
C GLU A 152 9.75 6.94 6.42
N LEU A 153 9.96 8.17 6.90
CA LEU A 153 10.52 9.26 6.10
C LEU A 153 12.01 9.05 5.81
N GLU A 154 12.78 8.49 6.75
CA GLU A 154 14.20 8.15 6.52
C GLU A 154 14.33 7.02 5.49
N TYR A 155 13.57 5.92 5.63
CA TYR A 155 13.57 4.85 4.63
C TYR A 155 13.17 5.37 3.24
N ARG A 156 12.11 6.20 3.17
CA ARG A 156 11.61 6.76 1.91
C ARG A 156 12.65 7.62 1.22
N GLN A 157 13.35 8.48 1.96
CA GLN A 157 14.41 9.32 1.41
C GLN A 157 15.52 8.45 0.78
N PHE A 158 16.04 7.46 1.49
CA PHE A 158 17.15 6.66 0.98
C PHE A 158 16.77 5.76 -0.19
N ILE A 159 15.56 5.18 -0.19
CA ILE A 159 15.04 4.42 -1.35
C ILE A 159 14.92 5.36 -2.57
N GLN A 160 14.43 6.59 -2.38
CA GLN A 160 14.36 7.60 -3.45
C GLN A 160 15.73 8.10 -3.93
N LEU A 161 16.78 8.00 -3.12
CA LEU A 161 18.16 8.26 -3.53
C LEU A 161 18.76 7.12 -4.39
N GLY A 162 18.03 6.01 -4.56
CA GLY A 162 18.41 4.90 -5.42
C GLY A 162 19.22 3.80 -4.76
N VAL A 163 19.18 3.65 -3.43
CA VAL A 163 19.91 2.56 -2.76
C VAL A 163 19.27 1.21 -3.11
N ASP A 164 20.07 0.23 -3.53
CA ASP A 164 19.59 -1.08 -4.02
C ASP A 164 19.02 -1.97 -2.90
N ALA A 165 19.52 -1.76 -1.67
CA ALA A 165 19.01 -2.35 -0.44
C ALA A 165 19.42 -1.49 0.76
N TYR A 166 19.06 -1.89 1.97
CA TYR A 166 19.54 -1.25 3.21
C TYR A 166 19.52 -2.25 4.37
N PHE A 167 20.41 -2.06 5.33
CA PHE A 167 20.44 -2.81 6.58
C PHE A 167 19.62 -2.07 7.65
N THR A 168 18.72 -2.78 8.31
CA THR A 168 17.80 -2.22 9.32
C THR A 168 17.57 -3.20 10.46
N ASP A 169 17.44 -2.65 11.66
CA ASP A 169 17.00 -3.39 12.85
C ASP A 169 15.46 -3.56 12.90
N PHE A 170 14.73 -2.85 12.03
CA PHE A 170 13.26 -2.79 11.96
C PHE A 170 12.76 -3.17 10.56
N PRO A 171 12.94 -4.43 10.11
CA PRO A 171 12.62 -4.86 8.76
C PRO A 171 11.15 -4.61 8.40
N GLY A 172 10.20 -4.73 9.33
CA GLY A 172 8.78 -4.48 9.05
C GLY A 172 8.46 -3.04 8.62
N THR A 173 9.22 -2.04 9.07
CA THR A 173 9.05 -0.64 8.63
C THR A 173 9.74 -0.40 7.30
N GLY A 174 10.93 -0.98 7.09
CA GLY A 174 11.59 -0.96 5.78
C GLY A 174 10.75 -1.63 4.69
N ASP A 175 10.28 -2.84 4.95
CA ASP A 175 9.43 -3.66 4.06
C ASP A 175 8.15 -2.92 3.66
N LEU A 176 7.43 -2.35 4.63
CA LEU A 176 6.26 -1.49 4.40
C LEU A 176 6.59 -0.31 3.47
N VAL A 177 7.68 0.42 3.73
CA VAL A 177 8.04 1.60 2.94
C VAL A 177 8.60 1.22 1.56
N ARG A 178 9.32 0.11 1.46
CA ARG A 178 9.75 -0.49 0.18
C ARG A 178 8.53 -0.82 -0.66
N ASP A 179 7.53 -1.52 -0.13
CA ASP A 179 6.37 -1.93 -0.90
C ASP A 179 5.44 -0.75 -1.24
N GLN A 180 5.43 0.31 -0.42
CA GLN A 180 4.81 1.59 -0.77
C GLN A 180 5.51 2.34 -1.92
N ILE A 181 6.79 2.05 -2.21
CA ILE A 181 7.59 2.77 -3.23
C ILE A 181 7.86 1.91 -4.48
N THR A 182 7.99 0.60 -4.31
CA THR A 182 8.35 -0.38 -5.37
C THR A 182 7.20 -1.32 -5.73
N GLY A 183 6.11 -1.33 -4.96
CA GLY A 183 4.89 -2.03 -5.35
C GLY A 183 4.18 -1.28 -6.47
N GLU A 184 4.36 -1.73 -7.71
CA GLU A 184 3.78 -1.09 -8.93
C GLU A 184 2.28 -1.33 -9.05
N PHE A 185 1.54 -0.69 -8.14
CA PHE A 185 0.10 -0.75 -8.04
C PHE A 185 -0.56 0.65 -8.09
N VAL A 186 -0.45 1.43 -9.18
CA VAL A 186 -1.22 2.70 -9.27
C VAL A 186 -2.70 2.42 -9.52
N ARG A 187 -3.41 2.26 -8.41
CA ARG A 187 -4.86 2.23 -8.36
C ARG A 187 -5.41 3.53 -8.93
N SER A 188 -6.55 3.41 -9.59
CA SER A 188 -7.44 4.52 -9.83
C SER A 188 -7.74 5.18 -8.48
N PRO A 189 -7.53 6.50 -8.34
CA PRO A 189 -8.05 7.26 -7.20
C PRO A 189 -9.58 7.15 -7.04
N GLN A 190 -10.28 6.50 -7.98
CA GLN A 190 -11.73 6.35 -8.00
C GLN A 190 -12.24 4.95 -7.53
N ASN A 191 -11.47 3.84 -7.56
CA ASN A 191 -11.90 2.52 -7.01
C ASN A 191 -10.72 1.60 -6.56
N PRO A 192 -10.62 1.13 -5.28
CA PRO A 192 -9.35 0.60 -4.73
C PRO A 192 -9.17 -0.91 -4.38
N ASP A 193 -10.12 -1.84 -4.57
CA ASP A 193 -10.14 -3.14 -3.85
C ASP A 193 -9.67 -4.43 -4.62
N VAL A 194 -8.36 -4.76 -4.68
CA VAL A 194 -7.83 -6.01 -5.33
C VAL A 194 -6.61 -6.61 -4.59
N LEU A 195 -6.56 -7.89 -4.13
CA LEU A 195 -5.48 -8.48 -3.26
C LEU A 195 -5.39 -10.04 -3.21
N ALA A 196 -4.25 -10.66 -2.79
CA ALA A 196 -4.09 -12.12 -2.50
C ALA A 196 -2.97 -12.50 -1.45
N ARG A 197 -2.97 -13.71 -0.83
CA ARG A 197 -2.28 -14.03 0.46
C ARG A 197 -1.15 -15.11 0.43
N PRO A 198 -0.21 -15.17 1.41
CA PRO A 198 0.91 -16.15 1.47
C PRO A 198 0.65 -17.46 2.28
N GLN A 199 1.67 -18.33 2.34
CA GLN A 199 1.65 -19.72 2.83
C GLN A 199 2.45 -19.93 4.14
N PHE A 200 1.96 -20.81 5.03
CA PHE A 200 2.52 -21.08 6.38
C PHE A 200 2.97 -22.54 6.59
N ASN A 201 3.72 -22.80 7.68
CA ASN A 201 4.14 -24.13 8.15
C ASN A 201 3.10 -24.82 9.07
N THR A 202 1.86 -24.35 9.08
CA THR A 202 0.73 -25.01 9.76
C THR A 202 0.36 -26.31 9.03
N LEU A 203 -0.38 -27.18 9.70
CA LEU A 203 -0.90 -28.45 9.17
C LEU A 203 -1.70 -28.27 7.87
N ASP A 204 -2.41 -27.15 7.75
CA ASP A 204 -3.26 -26.81 6.61
C ASP A 204 -2.67 -25.76 5.65
N GLY A 205 -1.47 -25.23 5.96
CA GLY A 205 -0.80 -24.16 5.23
C GLY A 205 -1.42 -22.76 5.37
N ASN A 206 -2.51 -22.60 6.13
CA ASN A 206 -3.17 -21.33 6.39
C ASN A 206 -2.46 -20.50 7.47
N VAL A 207 -2.80 -19.22 7.53
CA VAL A 207 -2.35 -18.34 8.60
C VAL A 207 -2.83 -18.86 9.98
N PRO A 208 -1.96 -18.96 11.00
CA PRO A 208 -2.35 -19.47 12.31
C PRO A 208 -3.43 -18.63 12.99
N ILE A 209 -4.28 -19.28 13.78
CA ILE A 209 -5.39 -18.60 14.46
C ILE A 209 -4.96 -17.94 15.77
N VAL A 210 -5.37 -16.70 15.98
CA VAL A 210 -5.19 -15.99 17.25
C VAL A 210 -6.37 -16.35 18.16
N ILE A 211 -6.11 -16.98 19.30
CA ILE A 211 -7.14 -17.39 20.26
C ILE A 211 -7.04 -16.50 21.51
N GLY A 212 -8.09 -15.71 21.76
CA GLY A 212 -8.19 -14.88 22.95
C GLY A 212 -8.50 -15.72 24.17
N HIS A 213 -7.45 -16.12 24.90
CA HIS A 213 -7.50 -16.93 26.10
C HIS A 213 -8.23 -16.15 27.19
N ARG A 214 -9.46 -16.60 27.48
CA ARG A 214 -10.43 -15.94 28.38
C ARG A 214 -10.83 -14.54 27.92
N GLY A 215 -10.69 -14.26 26.62
CA GLY A 215 -10.74 -12.93 26.01
C GLY A 215 -9.36 -12.25 25.99
N ALA A 216 -9.33 -10.92 26.05
CA ALA A 216 -8.09 -10.17 26.25
C ALA A 216 -7.84 -10.04 27.76
N SER A 217 -7.57 -11.18 28.40
CA SER A 217 -7.48 -11.29 29.87
C SER A 217 -6.27 -10.55 30.46
N GLY A 218 -5.28 -10.19 29.64
CA GLY A 218 -4.19 -9.28 30.00
C GLY A 218 -4.63 -7.82 30.15
N GLU A 219 -5.78 -7.47 29.58
CA GLU A 219 -6.28 -6.10 29.50
C GLU A 219 -7.58 -5.85 30.28
N ARG A 220 -8.37 -6.90 30.57
CA ARG A 220 -9.68 -6.85 31.22
C ARG A 220 -9.88 -8.09 32.10
N PRO A 221 -10.69 -8.03 33.17
CA PRO A 221 -11.08 -9.20 33.94
C PRO A 221 -11.56 -10.35 33.04
N GLU A 222 -10.94 -11.51 33.23
CA GLU A 222 -11.09 -12.67 32.38
C GLU A 222 -12.54 -13.19 32.30
N HIS A 223 -12.86 -13.86 31.18
CA HIS A 223 -14.18 -14.39 30.87
C HIS A 223 -15.33 -13.39 31.06
N THR A 224 -15.11 -12.10 30.77
CA THR A 224 -16.19 -11.12 30.69
C THR A 224 -16.54 -10.83 29.25
N LEU A 225 -17.80 -10.46 28.97
CA LEU A 225 -18.19 -9.97 27.63
C LEU A 225 -17.35 -8.74 27.20
N ALA A 226 -16.76 -8.01 28.15
CA ALA A 226 -15.80 -6.94 27.88
C ALA A 226 -14.44 -7.47 27.40
N ALA A 227 -13.85 -8.46 28.08
CA ALA A 227 -12.60 -9.10 27.67
C ALA A 227 -12.73 -9.75 26.28
N TYR A 228 -13.84 -10.44 26.00
CA TYR A 228 -14.11 -11.03 24.69
C TYR A 228 -14.22 -9.98 23.58
N LYS A 229 -14.90 -8.85 23.84
CA LYS A 229 -14.99 -7.74 22.86
C LYS A 229 -13.63 -7.12 22.55
N VAL A 230 -12.75 -6.98 23.55
CA VAL A 230 -11.39 -6.48 23.33
C VAL A 230 -10.56 -7.49 22.52
N ALA A 231 -10.66 -8.79 22.79
CA ALA A 231 -9.97 -9.82 21.99
C ALA A 231 -10.38 -9.78 20.52
N ILE A 232 -11.68 -9.71 20.25
CA ILE A 232 -12.24 -9.60 18.89
C ILE A 232 -11.71 -8.34 18.19
N ALA A 233 -11.76 -7.19 18.85
CA ALA A 233 -11.25 -5.93 18.31
C ALA A 233 -9.72 -5.95 18.06
N ALA A 234 -8.98 -6.72 18.87
CA ALA A 234 -7.54 -6.93 18.75
C ALA A 234 -7.15 -8.03 17.74
N GLY A 235 -8.10 -8.54 16.95
CA GLY A 235 -7.83 -9.45 15.83
C GLY A 235 -7.85 -10.94 16.15
N ALA A 236 -8.40 -11.35 17.30
CA ALA A 236 -8.65 -12.75 17.62
C ALA A 236 -9.61 -13.41 16.62
N ASN A 237 -9.28 -14.62 16.17
CA ASN A 237 -10.17 -15.47 15.36
C ASN A 237 -11.19 -16.20 16.24
N PHE A 238 -10.76 -16.58 17.45
CA PHE A 238 -11.56 -17.32 18.43
C PHE A 238 -11.48 -16.65 19.81
N ILE A 239 -12.55 -16.77 20.59
CA ILE A 239 -12.56 -16.45 22.01
C ILE A 239 -12.81 -17.72 22.84
N GLU A 240 -12.12 -17.86 23.96
CA GLU A 240 -12.19 -19.06 24.81
C GLU A 240 -13.05 -18.84 26.07
N PRO A 241 -14.19 -19.54 26.22
CA PRO A 241 -14.91 -19.66 27.47
C PRO A 241 -14.60 -20.99 28.19
N ASP A 242 -13.94 -20.92 29.34
CA ASP A 242 -13.79 -22.07 30.25
C ASP A 242 -15.12 -22.39 30.92
N LEU A 243 -15.58 -23.64 30.94
CA LEU A 243 -16.95 -23.98 31.35
C LEU A 243 -17.00 -24.79 32.64
N VAL A 244 -17.78 -24.24 33.57
CA VAL A 244 -18.28 -24.92 34.78
C VAL A 244 -19.79 -24.71 34.89
N VAL A 245 -20.42 -25.46 35.79
CA VAL A 245 -21.88 -25.52 35.92
C VAL A 245 -22.39 -24.88 37.23
N THR A 246 -23.55 -24.23 37.15
CA THR A 246 -24.26 -23.64 38.29
C THR A 246 -25.12 -24.66 39.07
N LYS A 247 -25.75 -24.23 40.16
CA LYS A 247 -26.72 -25.04 40.92
C LYS A 247 -27.94 -25.47 40.09
N ASP A 248 -28.34 -24.64 39.15
CA ASP A 248 -29.45 -24.82 38.22
C ASP A 248 -29.03 -25.43 36.86
N ASN A 249 -27.85 -26.07 36.81
CA ASN A 249 -27.30 -26.79 35.65
C ASN A 249 -27.10 -25.92 34.39
N ILE A 250 -26.70 -24.66 34.57
CA ILE A 250 -26.37 -23.73 33.47
C ILE A 250 -24.86 -23.59 33.36
N LEU A 251 -24.34 -23.60 32.13
CA LEU A 251 -22.92 -23.39 31.85
C LEU A 251 -22.55 -21.90 31.87
N ILE A 252 -21.50 -21.57 32.62
CA ILE A 252 -20.95 -20.21 32.76
C ILE A 252 -19.46 -20.18 32.43
N ALA A 253 -19.01 -19.09 31.82
CA ALA A 253 -17.62 -18.92 31.41
C ALA A 253 -16.74 -18.44 32.57
N ARG A 254 -15.80 -19.27 33.03
CA ARG A 254 -14.84 -19.02 34.13
C ARG A 254 -13.87 -20.21 34.31
N HIS A 255 -12.62 -19.90 34.63
CA HIS A 255 -11.52 -20.89 34.66
C HIS A 255 -11.64 -22.02 35.69
N GLU A 256 -12.06 -21.73 36.92
CA GLU A 256 -12.09 -22.71 38.02
C GLU A 256 -13.53 -22.97 38.51
N PRO A 257 -13.81 -24.01 39.32
CA PRO A 257 -15.07 -24.15 40.05
C PRO A 257 -15.25 -23.10 41.18
N MET A 258 -14.18 -22.55 41.74
CA MET A 258 -14.21 -21.62 42.88
C MET A 258 -14.49 -20.16 42.49
N LEU A 259 -15.67 -19.61 42.79
CA LEU A 259 -16.01 -18.19 42.60
C LEU A 259 -15.06 -17.26 43.39
N GLY A 260 -14.56 -17.76 44.51
CA GLY A 260 -13.43 -17.22 45.23
C GLY A 260 -12.87 -18.27 46.19
N VAL A 261 -11.57 -18.19 46.47
CA VAL A 261 -10.83 -19.23 47.21
C VAL A 261 -9.91 -18.62 48.27
N LEU A 262 -9.75 -19.31 49.38
CA LEU A 262 -8.87 -18.93 50.48
C LEU A 262 -7.62 -19.81 50.51
N ASN A 263 -6.49 -19.17 50.79
CA ASN A 263 -5.25 -19.84 51.19
C ASN A 263 -5.42 -20.59 52.52
N ALA A 264 -4.47 -21.47 52.84
CA ALA A 264 -4.48 -22.24 54.08
C ALA A 264 -4.44 -21.40 55.36
N ASP A 265 -3.94 -20.16 55.29
CA ASP A 265 -3.92 -19.18 56.39
C ASP A 265 -5.23 -18.36 56.51
N GLY A 266 -6.16 -18.53 55.57
CA GLY A 266 -7.42 -17.80 55.49
C GLY A 266 -7.37 -16.48 54.72
N SER A 267 -6.21 -16.08 54.17
CA SER A 267 -6.11 -14.97 53.22
C SER A 267 -6.77 -15.33 51.88
N LEU A 268 -7.14 -14.32 51.08
CA LEU A 268 -7.69 -14.55 49.74
C LEU A 268 -6.58 -15.02 48.78
N ASN A 269 -6.77 -16.15 48.11
CA ASN A 269 -5.95 -16.49 46.95
C ASN A 269 -6.48 -15.67 45.76
N THR A 270 -5.73 -14.64 45.36
CA THR A 270 -6.13 -13.78 44.25
C THR A 270 -6.06 -14.52 42.92
N SER A 271 -5.02 -15.32 42.69
CA SER A 271 -4.70 -15.98 41.43
C SER A 271 -5.84 -16.84 40.86
N ASP A 272 -6.66 -17.41 41.75
CA ASP A 272 -7.81 -18.26 41.41
C ASP A 272 -9.16 -17.64 41.86
N THR A 273 -9.17 -16.37 42.30
CA THR A 273 -10.41 -15.63 42.62
C THR A 273 -10.70 -14.58 41.55
N SER A 274 -11.71 -14.85 40.72
CA SER A 274 -12.17 -13.94 39.67
C SER A 274 -13.54 -13.28 39.95
N THR A 275 -14.10 -13.42 41.17
CA THR A 275 -15.32 -12.69 41.57
C THR A 275 -15.25 -12.03 42.94
N ASP A 276 -16.12 -11.04 43.16
CA ASP A 276 -16.28 -10.33 44.44
C ASP A 276 -17.10 -11.09 45.52
N VAL A 277 -17.34 -12.41 45.36
CA VAL A 277 -18.18 -13.22 46.27
C VAL A 277 -17.77 -13.13 47.75
N TYR A 278 -16.46 -13.05 48.02
CA TYR A 278 -15.90 -12.96 49.37
C TYR A 278 -16.24 -11.63 50.08
N LEU A 279 -16.73 -10.62 49.34
CA LEU A 279 -17.20 -9.32 49.85
C LEU A 279 -18.73 -9.29 50.08
N ARG A 280 -19.46 -10.39 49.83
CA ARG A 280 -20.92 -10.45 49.90
C ARG A 280 -21.41 -11.14 51.19
N PRO A 281 -21.86 -10.41 52.23
CA PRO A 281 -22.29 -11.02 53.49
C PRO A 281 -23.44 -12.01 53.34
N GLU A 282 -24.29 -11.83 52.34
CA GLU A 282 -25.41 -12.71 51.97
C GLU A 282 -24.98 -14.11 51.50
N PHE A 283 -23.69 -14.32 51.19
CA PHE A 283 -23.13 -15.60 50.78
C PHE A 283 -22.05 -16.13 51.74
N ALA A 284 -21.89 -15.54 52.92
CA ALA A 284 -20.87 -15.94 53.89
C ALA A 284 -21.05 -17.38 54.42
N ASP A 285 -22.29 -17.89 54.42
CA ASP A 285 -22.65 -19.27 54.80
C ASP A 285 -22.34 -20.31 53.71
N ARG A 286 -22.06 -19.87 52.48
CA ARG A 286 -21.70 -20.73 51.33
C ARG A 286 -20.21 -21.07 51.27
N LEU A 287 -19.39 -20.51 52.16
CA LEU A 287 -17.95 -20.82 52.26
C LEU A 287 -17.76 -22.24 52.81
N THR A 288 -17.22 -23.13 51.98
CA THR A 288 -17.04 -24.55 52.33
C THR A 288 -15.65 -25.07 51.96
N THR A 289 -15.40 -26.35 52.17
CA THR A 289 -14.20 -27.04 51.71
C THR A 289 -14.61 -28.30 50.94
N LYS A 290 -14.20 -28.38 49.67
CA LYS A 290 -14.42 -29.54 48.80
C LYS A 290 -13.09 -30.15 48.41
N VAL A 291 -13.12 -31.41 47.99
CA VAL A 291 -11.99 -32.05 47.31
C VAL A 291 -12.22 -31.88 45.83
N LEU A 292 -11.37 -31.09 45.17
CA LEU A 292 -11.34 -30.91 43.72
C LEU A 292 -10.06 -31.56 43.21
N ASP A 293 -10.19 -32.50 42.30
CA ASP A 293 -9.09 -33.28 41.70
C ASP A 293 -8.16 -33.91 42.75
N GLY A 294 -8.75 -34.50 43.80
CA GLY A 294 -8.04 -35.07 44.94
C GLY A 294 -7.43 -34.04 45.92
N VAL A 295 -7.53 -32.73 45.65
CA VAL A 295 -6.95 -31.65 46.45
C VAL A 295 -8.02 -30.88 47.23
N PRO A 296 -7.88 -30.72 48.57
CA PRO A 296 -8.77 -29.86 49.34
C PRO A 296 -8.68 -28.39 48.91
N ARG A 297 -9.83 -27.78 48.54
CA ARG A 297 -10.00 -26.36 48.23
C ARG A 297 -11.03 -25.74 49.17
N ARG A 298 -10.71 -24.59 49.77
CA ARG A 298 -11.62 -23.85 50.65
C ARG A 298 -12.10 -22.57 49.96
N GLY A 299 -13.40 -22.44 49.72
CA GLY A 299 -13.92 -21.33 48.93
C GLY A 299 -15.44 -21.38 48.73
N TRP A 300 -15.90 -20.58 47.78
CA TRP A 300 -17.27 -20.53 47.29
C TRP A 300 -17.32 -21.18 45.91
N PHE A 301 -18.24 -22.11 45.65
CA PHE A 301 -18.21 -22.96 44.46
C PHE A 301 -19.45 -22.74 43.59
N ALA A 302 -19.31 -22.65 42.25
CA ALA A 302 -20.42 -22.25 41.38
C ALA A 302 -21.60 -23.24 41.37
N GLU A 303 -21.36 -24.54 41.50
CA GLU A 303 -22.39 -25.57 41.56
C GLU A 303 -23.31 -25.46 42.80
N ASP A 304 -22.94 -24.62 43.77
CA ASP A 304 -23.73 -24.30 44.97
C ASP A 304 -24.57 -23.02 44.81
N PHE A 305 -24.40 -22.27 43.72
CA PHE A 305 -25.08 -21.01 43.44
C PHE A 305 -25.94 -21.12 42.18
N THR A 306 -27.17 -20.61 42.23
CA THR A 306 -27.99 -20.43 41.02
C THR A 306 -27.39 -19.38 40.10
N LEU A 307 -27.70 -19.42 38.81
CA LEU A 307 -27.28 -18.37 37.87
C LEU A 307 -27.73 -16.98 38.33
N THR A 308 -28.94 -16.88 38.90
CA THR A 308 -29.47 -15.61 39.42
C THR A 308 -28.61 -15.04 40.56
N GLU A 309 -28.11 -15.89 41.46
CA GLU A 309 -27.17 -15.47 42.50
C GLU A 309 -25.83 -15.04 41.90
N ILE A 310 -25.26 -15.83 40.98
CA ILE A 310 -23.98 -15.51 40.32
C ILE A 310 -24.04 -14.18 39.55
N LYS A 311 -25.16 -13.86 38.90
CA LYS A 311 -25.36 -12.58 38.19
C LYS A 311 -25.37 -11.35 39.10
N THR A 312 -25.49 -11.51 40.43
CA THR A 312 -25.32 -10.40 41.39
C THR A 312 -23.86 -10.04 41.64
N LEU A 313 -22.94 -10.99 41.43
CA LEU A 313 -21.50 -10.84 41.64
C LEU A 313 -20.89 -9.96 40.55
N ASN A 314 -19.72 -9.41 40.82
CA ASN A 314 -18.86 -8.75 39.84
C ASN A 314 -17.66 -9.64 39.52
N ALA A 315 -17.31 -9.74 38.25
CA ALA A 315 -16.05 -10.32 37.80
C ALA A 315 -14.91 -9.30 38.04
N ILE A 316 -13.78 -9.77 38.56
CA ILE A 316 -12.64 -8.95 38.99
C ILE A 316 -11.32 -9.52 38.45
N GLU A 317 -10.30 -8.66 38.37
CA GLU A 317 -8.93 -9.07 38.03
C GLU A 317 -8.36 -10.04 39.08
N ARG A 318 -7.90 -11.21 38.62
CA ARG A 318 -7.35 -12.30 39.46
C ARG A 318 -5.83 -12.19 39.67
N LEU A 319 -5.12 -11.45 38.81
CA LEU A 319 -3.68 -11.19 38.94
C LEU A 319 -3.40 -9.73 39.36
N PRO A 320 -3.97 -9.20 40.47
CA PRO A 320 -3.87 -7.78 40.84
C PRO A 320 -2.44 -7.32 41.20
N GLY A 321 -1.49 -8.24 41.35
CA GLY A 321 -0.06 -7.94 41.50
C GLY A 321 0.67 -7.70 40.17
N LEU A 322 0.13 -8.18 39.05
CA LEU A 322 0.70 -8.03 37.69
C LEU A 322 -0.18 -7.15 36.78
N ARG A 323 -1.50 -7.11 37.03
CA ARG A 323 -2.51 -6.49 36.17
C ARG A 323 -3.30 -5.39 36.87
N SER A 324 -3.85 -4.47 36.08
CA SER A 324 -4.59 -3.32 36.60
C SER A 324 -5.99 -3.70 37.09
N THR A 325 -6.24 -3.51 38.38
CA THR A 325 -7.55 -3.70 39.03
C THR A 325 -8.60 -2.63 38.71
N ARG A 326 -8.30 -1.69 37.79
CA ARG A 326 -9.14 -0.52 37.49
C ARG A 326 -10.59 -0.85 37.11
N PHE A 327 -10.82 -2.02 36.51
CA PHE A 327 -12.13 -2.49 36.04
C PHE A 327 -12.93 -3.29 37.06
N ASN A 328 -12.39 -3.57 38.26
CA ASN A 328 -13.07 -4.40 39.27
C ASN A 328 -14.40 -3.80 39.75
N ASN A 329 -14.61 -2.49 39.55
CA ASN A 329 -15.81 -1.76 39.95
C ASN A 329 -16.77 -1.46 38.78
N ASP A 330 -16.46 -1.89 37.55
CA ASP A 330 -17.26 -1.61 36.35
C ASP A 330 -18.56 -2.43 36.27
N GLY A 331 -18.82 -3.30 37.25
CA GLY A 331 -20.01 -4.14 37.30
C GLY A 331 -20.01 -5.28 36.30
N LEU A 332 -18.84 -5.63 35.73
CA LEU A 332 -18.68 -6.72 34.77
C LEU A 332 -19.20 -8.04 35.35
N LYS A 333 -19.86 -8.85 34.52
CA LYS A 333 -20.54 -10.08 34.95
C LYS A 333 -19.91 -11.32 34.34
N VAL A 334 -19.91 -12.40 35.11
CA VAL A 334 -19.69 -13.76 34.62
C VAL A 334 -20.80 -14.09 33.61
N PRO A 335 -20.48 -14.43 32.35
CA PRO A 335 -21.45 -14.73 31.33
C PRO A 335 -21.82 -16.22 31.31
N THR A 336 -22.99 -16.55 30.78
CA THR A 336 -23.33 -17.92 30.37
C THR A 336 -22.66 -18.23 29.04
N LEU A 337 -22.52 -19.53 28.72
CA LEU A 337 -22.13 -19.94 27.37
C LEU A 337 -23.08 -19.38 26.31
N GLU A 338 -24.40 -19.32 26.60
CA GLU A 338 -25.38 -18.75 25.67
C GLU A 338 -25.13 -17.27 25.37
N GLU A 339 -24.74 -16.45 26.37
CA GLU A 339 -24.39 -15.04 26.18
C GLU A 339 -23.08 -14.85 25.39
N VAL A 340 -22.13 -15.78 25.50
CA VAL A 340 -20.89 -15.78 24.69
C VAL A 340 -21.20 -16.12 23.23
N ILE A 341 -22.08 -17.11 23.00
CA ILE A 341 -22.59 -17.43 21.65
C ILE A 341 -23.37 -16.23 21.08
N ASP A 342 -24.24 -15.61 21.87
CA ASP A 342 -24.99 -14.41 21.46
C ASP A 342 -24.06 -13.25 21.09
N LEU A 343 -22.93 -13.08 21.79
CA LEU A 343 -21.92 -12.07 21.46
C LEU A 343 -21.29 -12.30 20.08
N VAL A 344 -20.84 -13.52 19.76
CA VAL A 344 -20.21 -13.79 18.45
C VAL A 344 -21.24 -13.80 17.31
N GLN A 345 -22.46 -14.26 17.57
CA GLN A 345 -23.59 -14.15 16.63
C GLN A 345 -24.06 -12.69 16.45
N GLN A 346 -23.90 -11.82 17.46
CA GLN A 346 -24.14 -10.38 17.33
C GLN A 346 -23.05 -9.71 16.49
N TYR A 347 -21.77 -9.96 16.79
CA TYR A 347 -20.65 -9.36 16.08
C TYR A 347 -20.64 -9.72 14.59
N GLU A 348 -20.96 -10.97 14.24
CA GLU A 348 -21.14 -11.40 12.84
C GLU A 348 -22.29 -10.64 12.14
N ARG A 349 -23.43 -10.45 12.81
CA ARG A 349 -24.56 -9.66 12.27
C ARG A 349 -24.23 -8.18 12.10
N GLU A 350 -23.29 -7.65 12.89
CA GLU A 350 -22.88 -6.24 12.87
C GLU A 350 -21.74 -5.95 11.87
N THR A 351 -20.85 -6.91 11.63
CA THR A 351 -19.60 -6.69 10.86
C THR A 351 -19.42 -7.61 9.65
N GLY A 352 -20.18 -8.71 9.55
CA GLY A 352 -19.93 -9.80 8.59
C GLY A 352 -18.74 -10.70 8.95
N ILE A 353 -17.98 -10.39 9.99
CA ILE A 353 -16.80 -11.17 10.41
C ILE A 353 -17.25 -12.33 11.32
N LYS A 354 -16.85 -13.55 10.94
CA LYS A 354 -17.09 -14.76 11.72
C LYS A 354 -16.02 -14.95 12.78
N ILE A 355 -16.41 -14.82 14.04
CA ILE A 355 -15.60 -15.19 15.22
C ILE A 355 -16.05 -16.58 15.70
N GLY A 356 -15.10 -17.43 16.06
CA GLY A 356 -15.35 -18.73 16.68
C GLY A 356 -15.31 -18.70 18.21
N ILE A 357 -15.75 -19.79 18.85
CA ILE A 357 -15.59 -20.02 20.29
C ILE A 357 -14.74 -21.26 20.54
N TYR A 358 -14.01 -21.26 21.65
CA TYR A 358 -13.08 -22.33 22.03
C TYR A 358 -13.39 -22.87 23.44
N PRO A 359 -14.58 -23.47 23.70
CA PRO A 359 -14.99 -23.89 25.04
C PRO A 359 -14.11 -24.99 25.67
N GLU A 360 -13.64 -24.78 26.90
CA GLU A 360 -13.02 -25.84 27.74
C GLU A 360 -14.05 -26.47 28.68
N THR A 361 -14.06 -27.80 28.84
CA THR A 361 -14.78 -28.46 29.94
C THR A 361 -13.86 -28.59 31.17
N LYS A 362 -14.13 -27.81 32.24
CA LYS A 362 -13.31 -27.82 33.46
C LYS A 362 -13.72 -28.96 34.40
N HIS A 363 -12.76 -29.78 34.85
CA HIS A 363 -12.96 -30.89 35.80
C HIS A 363 -14.18 -31.81 35.56
N PRO A 364 -14.41 -32.37 34.35
CA PRO A 364 -15.55 -33.25 34.07
C PRO A 364 -15.78 -34.34 35.13
N THR A 365 -14.74 -35.04 35.58
CA THR A 365 -14.85 -36.10 36.61
C THR A 365 -15.40 -35.57 37.95
N PHE A 366 -15.06 -34.34 38.34
CA PHE A 366 -15.59 -33.71 39.55
C PHE A 366 -17.08 -33.38 39.42
N PHE A 367 -17.52 -32.79 38.32
CA PHE A 367 -18.92 -32.37 38.15
C PHE A 367 -19.87 -33.55 37.87
N ASP A 368 -19.39 -34.59 37.20
CA ASP A 368 -20.17 -35.76 36.85
C ASP A 368 -20.22 -36.80 38.00
N THR A 369 -19.06 -37.21 38.53
CA THR A 369 -18.95 -38.40 39.39
C THR A 369 -18.62 -38.11 40.85
N GLU A 370 -17.57 -37.33 41.15
CA GLU A 370 -17.04 -37.22 42.52
C GLU A 370 -17.67 -36.12 43.39
N GLY A 371 -18.05 -35.00 42.78
CA GLY A 371 -18.38 -33.77 43.50
C GLY A 371 -19.77 -33.77 44.13
N THR A 372 -19.89 -33.04 45.25
CA THR A 372 -21.16 -32.85 45.96
C THR A 372 -21.48 -31.38 46.18
N ARG A 373 -22.78 -31.05 46.20
CA ARG A 373 -23.32 -29.74 46.57
C ARG A 373 -23.34 -29.57 48.10
N LEU A 374 -23.55 -28.35 48.60
CA LEU A 374 -23.57 -28.01 50.04
C LEU A 374 -24.57 -28.82 50.88
N ASP A 375 -25.66 -29.31 50.27
CA ASP A 375 -26.67 -30.15 50.93
C ASP A 375 -26.31 -31.64 50.96
N GLY A 376 -25.15 -32.02 50.41
CA GLY A 376 -24.65 -33.39 50.34
C GLY A 376 -25.20 -34.21 49.16
N SER A 377 -26.00 -33.62 48.27
CA SER A 377 -26.35 -34.24 46.99
C SER A 377 -25.13 -34.30 46.06
N GLN A 378 -25.05 -35.31 45.18
CA GLN A 378 -24.09 -35.31 44.07
C GLN A 378 -24.40 -34.14 43.12
N ILE A 379 -23.37 -33.65 42.43
CA ILE A 379 -23.56 -32.62 41.40
C ILE A 379 -24.30 -33.22 40.19
N ASP A 380 -23.86 -34.39 39.71
CA ASP A 380 -24.51 -35.19 38.65
C ASP A 380 -24.74 -34.36 37.37
N ALA A 381 -23.65 -33.76 36.88
CA ALA A 381 -23.68 -32.83 35.74
C ALA A 381 -22.55 -33.11 34.73
N ASN A 382 -22.85 -33.93 33.72
CA ASN A 382 -21.97 -34.13 32.57
C ASN A 382 -21.83 -32.83 31.76
N LEU A 383 -20.67 -32.18 31.85
CA LEU A 383 -20.40 -30.92 31.17
C LEU A 383 -20.40 -31.05 29.63
N GLY A 384 -19.97 -32.20 29.10
CA GLY A 384 -19.94 -32.46 27.66
C GLY A 384 -21.35 -32.47 27.06
N GLN A 385 -22.29 -33.16 27.72
CA GLN A 385 -23.69 -33.18 27.31
C GLN A 385 -24.33 -31.79 27.41
N LEU A 386 -24.11 -31.07 28.52
CA LEU A 386 -24.64 -29.70 28.69
C LEU A 386 -24.08 -28.72 27.64
N LEU A 387 -22.83 -28.89 27.22
CA LEU A 387 -22.18 -28.10 26.18
C LEU A 387 -22.82 -28.38 24.82
N VAL A 388 -22.87 -29.64 24.39
CA VAL A 388 -23.45 -30.04 23.10
C VAL A 388 -24.94 -29.67 23.03
N ASP A 389 -25.72 -29.93 24.08
CA ASP A 389 -27.12 -29.50 24.18
C ASP A 389 -27.28 -27.99 23.99
N THR A 390 -26.35 -27.20 24.51
CA THR A 390 -26.39 -25.73 24.41
C THR A 390 -25.98 -25.25 23.02
N LEU A 391 -24.95 -25.84 22.41
CA LEU A 391 -24.56 -25.54 21.02
C LEU A 391 -25.69 -25.86 20.04
N VAL A 392 -26.31 -27.04 20.16
CA VAL A 392 -27.47 -27.46 19.36
C VAL A 392 -28.67 -26.52 19.56
N ARG A 393 -29.01 -26.20 20.82
CA ARG A 393 -30.13 -25.28 21.15
C ARG A 393 -29.94 -23.88 20.60
N LYS A 394 -28.70 -23.38 20.57
CA LYS A 394 -28.32 -22.06 20.03
C LYS A 394 -28.05 -22.07 18.52
N GLY A 395 -28.07 -23.24 17.87
CA GLY A 395 -27.75 -23.40 16.45
C GLY A 395 -26.31 -23.02 16.11
N PHE A 396 -25.37 -23.18 17.06
CA PHE A 396 -23.96 -22.81 16.89
C PHE A 396 -23.08 -24.07 16.82
N THR A 397 -23.29 -24.85 15.76
CA THR A 397 -22.65 -26.15 15.50
C THR A 397 -21.86 -26.16 14.18
N ASP A 398 -21.31 -25.01 13.79
CA ASP A 398 -20.41 -24.87 12.64
C ASP A 398 -19.00 -25.36 13.07
N PRO A 399 -18.48 -26.47 12.53
CA PRO A 399 -17.19 -27.03 12.93
C PRO A 399 -16.01 -26.12 12.60
N THR A 400 -16.19 -25.12 11.73
CA THR A 400 -15.14 -24.10 11.47
C THR A 400 -15.11 -22.99 12.52
N ARG A 401 -16.00 -23.03 13.53
CA ARG A 401 -16.20 -21.98 14.53
C ARG A 401 -16.31 -22.49 15.97
N VAL A 402 -16.19 -23.80 16.20
CA VAL A 402 -16.18 -24.39 17.53
C VAL A 402 -15.04 -25.39 17.62
N PHE A 403 -14.15 -25.19 18.58
CA PHE A 403 -13.27 -26.24 19.08
C PHE A 403 -13.63 -26.51 20.54
N ILE A 404 -13.80 -27.77 20.93
CA ILE A 404 -14.06 -28.15 22.33
C ILE A 404 -12.78 -28.73 22.92
N GLN A 405 -12.33 -28.21 24.07
CA GLN A 405 -11.10 -28.66 24.71
C GLN A 405 -11.32 -29.23 26.11
N SER A 406 -10.44 -30.14 26.53
CA SER A 406 -10.40 -30.64 27.91
C SER A 406 -9.03 -31.20 28.27
N PHE A 407 -8.71 -31.15 29.55
CA PHE A 407 -7.57 -31.86 30.14
C PHE A 407 -7.85 -33.36 30.37
N GLU A 408 -9.11 -33.76 30.50
CA GLU A 408 -9.51 -35.14 30.80
C GLU A 408 -9.76 -35.94 29.52
N THR A 409 -9.01 -37.03 29.34
CA THR A 409 -9.03 -37.82 28.09
C THR A 409 -10.37 -38.53 27.86
N SER A 410 -11.00 -38.98 28.94
CA SER A 410 -12.26 -39.72 28.94
C SER A 410 -13.44 -38.83 28.54
N ASN A 411 -13.40 -37.53 28.88
CA ASN A 411 -14.45 -36.59 28.49
C ASN A 411 -14.45 -36.33 26.97
N LEU A 412 -13.27 -36.18 26.36
CA LEU A 412 -13.16 -36.02 24.91
C LEU A 412 -13.54 -37.30 24.16
N LYS A 413 -13.17 -38.48 24.67
CA LYS A 413 -13.62 -39.77 24.13
C LYS A 413 -15.14 -39.93 24.22
N GLU A 414 -15.77 -39.57 25.34
CA GLU A 414 -17.23 -39.61 25.46
C GLU A 414 -17.92 -38.61 24.51
N LEU A 415 -17.37 -37.41 24.34
CA LEU A 415 -17.83 -36.43 23.38
C LEU A 415 -17.80 -36.99 21.95
N SER A 416 -16.66 -37.56 21.54
CA SER A 416 -16.41 -38.12 20.21
C SER A 416 -17.25 -39.38 19.92
N GLU A 417 -17.27 -40.34 20.85
CA GLU A 417 -17.85 -41.67 20.62
C GLU A 417 -19.36 -41.76 20.93
N VAL A 418 -19.88 -40.89 21.79
CA VAL A 418 -21.26 -41.01 22.33
C VAL A 418 -22.08 -39.73 22.15
N ILE A 419 -21.65 -38.61 22.73
CA ILE A 419 -22.51 -37.42 22.88
C ILE A 419 -22.74 -36.72 21.54
N MET A 420 -21.67 -36.40 20.80
CA MET A 420 -21.79 -35.72 19.52
C MET A 420 -22.51 -36.58 18.45
N PRO A 421 -22.19 -37.88 18.29
CA PRO A 421 -22.95 -38.78 17.41
C PRO A 421 -24.44 -38.89 17.77
N ALA A 422 -24.79 -38.92 19.07
CA ALA A 422 -26.18 -38.97 19.51
C ALA A 422 -26.95 -37.66 19.23
N ALA A 423 -26.25 -36.52 19.29
CA ALA A 423 -26.79 -35.21 18.95
C ALA A 423 -26.80 -34.92 17.43
N GLY A 424 -26.12 -35.73 16.62
CA GLY A 424 -25.99 -35.52 15.17
C GLY A 424 -25.07 -34.36 14.82
N VAL A 425 -24.08 -34.07 15.67
CA VAL A 425 -23.04 -33.06 15.43
C VAL A 425 -21.67 -33.73 15.35
N ASP A 426 -20.72 -33.01 14.77
CA ASP A 426 -19.33 -33.41 14.62
C ASP A 426 -18.50 -32.12 14.71
N LEU A 427 -17.76 -31.94 15.80
CA LEU A 427 -17.09 -30.69 16.15
C LEU A 427 -15.66 -30.99 16.60
N PRO A 428 -14.65 -30.24 16.10
CA PRO A 428 -13.26 -30.44 16.48
C PRO A 428 -13.02 -30.49 17.99
N LEU A 429 -12.44 -31.59 18.46
CA LEU A 429 -11.98 -31.76 19.84
C LEU A 429 -10.47 -31.50 19.95
N VAL A 430 -10.04 -30.92 21.07
CA VAL A 430 -8.63 -30.64 21.35
C VAL A 430 -8.22 -31.10 22.74
N GLN A 431 -7.23 -31.99 22.78
CA GLN A 431 -6.68 -32.53 24.02
C GLN A 431 -5.69 -31.56 24.65
N LEU A 432 -5.99 -31.05 25.84
CA LEU A 432 -5.08 -30.20 26.59
C LEU A 432 -4.02 -31.03 27.33
N TYR A 433 -2.79 -30.51 27.42
CA TYR A 433 -1.69 -31.13 28.15
C TYR A 433 -1.05 -30.18 29.17
N GLY A 434 -0.97 -30.62 30.43
CA GLY A 434 -0.21 -29.96 31.50
C GLY A 434 1.30 -30.17 31.38
N GLY A 435 2.03 -30.15 32.50
CA GLY A 435 3.44 -30.52 32.52
C GLY A 435 3.66 -32.00 32.17
N ALA A 436 4.85 -32.35 31.66
CA ALA A 436 5.14 -33.72 31.19
C ALA A 436 5.01 -34.80 32.29
N THR A 437 5.15 -34.43 33.56
CA THR A 437 4.96 -35.29 34.74
C THR A 437 3.55 -35.28 35.30
N ASP A 438 2.73 -34.31 34.89
CA ASP A 438 1.35 -34.18 35.36
C ASP A 438 0.46 -35.21 34.66
N ARG A 439 -0.69 -35.53 35.26
CA ARG A 439 -1.58 -36.58 34.80
C ARG A 439 -2.98 -36.01 34.57
N PRO A 440 -3.68 -36.39 33.48
CA PRO A 440 -5.12 -36.19 33.37
C PRO A 440 -5.83 -36.73 34.62
N TYR A 441 -6.74 -35.96 35.21
CA TYR A 441 -7.35 -36.37 36.48
C TYR A 441 -8.27 -37.59 36.34
N ASP A 442 -8.91 -37.78 35.18
CA ASP A 442 -9.65 -39.00 34.84
C ASP A 442 -8.76 -40.25 34.84
N LEU A 443 -7.49 -40.12 34.43
CA LEU A 443 -6.48 -41.19 34.55
C LEU A 443 -6.02 -41.38 36.01
N VAL A 444 -5.99 -40.32 36.83
CA VAL A 444 -5.77 -40.45 38.28
C VAL A 444 -6.91 -41.24 38.94
N PHE A 445 -8.15 -40.87 38.66
CA PHE A 445 -9.38 -41.46 39.18
C PHE A 445 -9.54 -42.94 38.78
N SER A 446 -9.32 -43.27 37.51
CA SER A 446 -9.36 -44.65 37.00
C SER A 446 -8.15 -45.52 37.38
N GLY A 447 -7.06 -44.90 37.89
CA GLY A 447 -5.84 -45.59 38.31
C GLY A 447 -4.81 -45.84 37.20
N ASP A 448 -5.03 -45.31 35.99
CA ASP A 448 -4.07 -45.34 34.88
C ASP A 448 -2.89 -44.40 35.16
N ARG A 449 -1.66 -44.92 35.09
CA ARG A 449 -0.45 -44.21 35.51
C ARG A 449 0.13 -43.26 34.47
N ARG A 450 -0.40 -43.23 33.24
CA ARG A 450 0.12 -42.38 32.16
C ARG A 450 0.10 -40.90 32.54
N THR A 451 1.13 -40.17 32.13
CA THR A 451 1.25 -38.71 32.25
C THR A 451 0.96 -38.03 30.90
N TYR A 452 0.86 -36.70 30.88
CA TYR A 452 0.83 -35.96 29.62
C TYR A 452 2.08 -36.20 28.76
N GLY A 453 3.24 -36.43 29.38
CA GLY A 453 4.47 -36.82 28.69
C GLY A 453 4.43 -38.21 28.02
N ASP A 454 3.58 -39.12 28.49
CA ASP A 454 3.30 -40.37 27.77
C ASP A 454 2.39 -40.12 26.56
N LEU A 455 1.44 -39.17 26.68
CA LEU A 455 0.51 -38.79 25.61
C LEU A 455 1.17 -37.99 24.48
N THR A 456 2.29 -37.29 24.73
CA THR A 456 3.07 -36.59 23.70
C THR A 456 4.02 -37.50 22.89
N THR A 457 4.08 -38.81 23.18
CA THR A 457 4.85 -39.77 22.38
C THR A 457 4.13 -40.09 21.06
N GLU A 458 4.84 -40.60 20.04
CA GLU A 458 4.22 -41.02 18.76
C GLU A 458 3.02 -41.98 18.96
N ALA A 459 3.09 -42.88 19.94
CA ALA A 459 1.99 -43.78 20.29
C ALA A 459 0.84 -43.07 21.01
N GLY A 460 1.14 -42.10 21.88
CA GLY A 460 0.15 -41.28 22.56
C GLY A 460 -0.60 -40.34 21.61
N LEU A 461 0.12 -39.67 20.72
CA LEU A 461 -0.45 -38.80 19.68
C LEU A 461 -1.33 -39.60 18.70
N ALA A 462 -0.94 -40.83 18.36
CA ALA A 462 -1.78 -41.73 17.56
C ALA A 462 -3.05 -42.21 18.31
N GLU A 463 -3.04 -42.31 19.64
CA GLU A 463 -4.25 -42.55 20.44
C GLU A 463 -5.14 -41.29 20.47
N VAL A 464 -4.55 -40.10 20.57
CA VAL A 464 -5.26 -38.81 20.62
C VAL A 464 -5.93 -38.50 19.28
N ALA A 465 -5.23 -38.72 18.16
CA ALA A 465 -5.76 -38.60 16.80
C ALA A 465 -6.92 -39.57 16.46
N ALA A 466 -7.24 -40.52 17.35
CA ALA A 466 -8.41 -41.38 17.21
C ALA A 466 -9.71 -40.75 17.73
N TYR A 467 -9.64 -39.66 18.51
CA TYR A 467 -10.80 -38.98 19.10
C TYR A 467 -10.73 -37.44 19.05
N ALA A 468 -9.63 -36.84 18.62
CA ALA A 468 -9.42 -35.40 18.59
C ALA A 468 -8.67 -34.94 17.33
N GLU A 469 -8.99 -33.72 16.89
CA GLU A 469 -8.42 -33.03 15.72
C GLU A 469 -7.20 -32.17 16.08
N GLY A 470 -6.90 -31.99 17.37
CA GLY A 470 -5.72 -31.26 17.81
C GLY A 470 -5.31 -31.46 19.26
N ILE A 471 -4.20 -30.81 19.61
CA ILE A 471 -3.63 -30.74 20.96
C ILE A 471 -3.43 -29.29 21.38
N GLY A 472 -3.72 -29.00 22.65
CA GLY A 472 -3.42 -27.72 23.29
C GLY A 472 -2.37 -27.92 24.38
N PRO A 473 -1.07 -28.00 24.04
CA PRO A 473 -0.03 -28.23 25.01
C PRO A 473 0.29 -26.97 25.82
N ASN A 474 0.67 -27.13 27.08
CA ASN A 474 1.45 -26.11 27.78
C ASN A 474 2.67 -25.74 26.92
N LYS A 475 2.95 -24.45 26.72
CA LYS A 475 4.05 -23.96 25.86
C LYS A 475 5.41 -24.58 26.20
N ARG A 476 5.63 -25.01 27.45
CA ARG A 476 6.85 -25.68 27.92
C ARG A 476 7.00 -27.14 27.52
N LEU A 477 5.97 -27.78 26.93
CA LEU A 477 6.12 -29.07 26.24
C LEU A 477 6.70 -28.93 24.84
N ILE A 478 6.51 -27.77 24.19
CA ILE A 478 7.08 -27.46 22.87
C ILE A 478 8.46 -26.81 23.06
N VAL A 479 8.57 -25.78 23.91
CA VAL A 479 9.83 -25.10 24.22
C VAL A 479 10.09 -25.17 25.73
N PRO A 480 10.80 -26.22 26.21
CA PRO A 480 11.12 -26.40 27.63
C PRO A 480 11.85 -25.18 28.22
N ALA A 481 11.78 -25.02 29.54
CA ALA A 481 12.54 -24.00 30.25
C ALA A 481 13.17 -24.60 31.52
N GLN A 482 14.40 -24.21 31.83
CA GLN A 482 15.23 -24.74 32.91
C GLN A 482 15.48 -23.66 33.97
N THR A 483 15.43 -24.05 35.24
CA THR A 483 15.84 -23.18 36.36
C THR A 483 17.36 -23.04 36.39
N VAL A 484 17.85 -21.83 36.63
CA VAL A 484 19.28 -21.54 36.78
C VAL A 484 19.66 -21.52 38.27
N ASP A 485 20.84 -22.05 38.59
CA ASP A 485 21.45 -22.08 39.93
C ASP A 485 22.97 -21.96 39.72
N ASN A 486 23.48 -20.73 39.65
CA ASN A 486 24.88 -20.46 39.33
C ASN A 486 25.81 -20.56 40.54
N ASP A 487 25.30 -20.33 41.76
CA ASP A 487 26.10 -20.40 42.99
C ASP A 487 26.13 -21.80 43.63
N GLY A 488 25.22 -22.68 43.22
CA GLY A 488 25.14 -24.07 43.62
C GLY A 488 24.49 -24.29 45.00
N ASP A 489 23.72 -23.33 45.52
CA ASP A 489 23.03 -23.46 46.81
C ASP A 489 21.77 -24.35 46.77
N GLY A 490 21.32 -24.73 45.57
CA GLY A 490 20.16 -25.58 45.34
C GLY A 490 18.84 -24.81 45.22
N ARG A 491 18.89 -23.49 45.00
CA ARG A 491 17.73 -22.62 44.74
C ARG A 491 17.85 -22.01 43.35
N PRO A 492 16.72 -21.62 42.74
CA PRO A 492 16.76 -20.79 41.54
C PRO A 492 17.38 -19.42 41.83
N ASP A 493 18.28 -18.98 40.97
CA ASP A 493 18.76 -17.61 40.91
C ASP A 493 17.63 -16.65 40.50
N ASP A 494 17.63 -15.46 41.09
CA ASP A 494 16.87 -14.29 40.63
C ASP A 494 17.70 -13.61 39.52
N LEU A 495 17.33 -13.83 38.26
CA LEU A 495 18.10 -13.44 37.08
C LEU A 495 17.82 -12.00 36.64
N ASP A 496 16.60 -11.50 36.84
CA ASP A 496 16.21 -10.13 36.46
C ASP A 496 16.31 -9.13 37.64
N GLY A 497 16.38 -9.62 38.88
CA GLY A 497 16.58 -8.83 40.09
C GLY A 497 15.30 -8.24 40.68
N ASP A 498 14.12 -8.74 40.29
CA ASP A 498 12.83 -8.26 40.83
C ASP A 498 12.50 -8.80 42.23
N GLY A 499 13.22 -9.85 42.68
CA GLY A 499 13.04 -10.50 43.98
C GLY A 499 12.06 -11.67 44.00
N ALA A 500 11.56 -12.14 42.85
CA ALA A 500 10.51 -13.15 42.73
C ALA A 500 10.74 -14.17 41.59
N ILE A 501 11.24 -15.35 41.94
CA ILE A 501 11.45 -16.46 40.99
C ILE A 501 10.19 -16.79 40.17
N SER A 502 10.29 -16.62 38.85
CA SER A 502 9.21 -16.64 37.86
C SER A 502 9.57 -17.49 36.63
N ASP A 503 8.94 -17.23 35.48
CA ASP A 503 9.42 -17.75 34.18
C ASP A 503 10.57 -16.88 33.61
N ALA A 504 10.73 -15.62 34.06
CA ALA A 504 11.84 -14.74 33.67
C ALA A 504 13.21 -15.28 34.11
N ASP A 505 13.25 -16.03 35.21
CA ASP A 505 14.45 -16.67 35.77
C ASP A 505 14.80 -18.01 35.12
N ARG A 506 14.21 -18.30 33.96
CA ARG A 506 14.38 -19.58 33.27
C ARG A 506 14.97 -19.40 31.90
N VAL A 507 15.89 -20.31 31.58
CA VAL A 507 16.55 -20.40 30.28
C VAL A 507 15.88 -21.47 29.41
N LEU A 508 15.64 -21.18 28.15
CA LEU A 508 14.98 -22.09 27.22
C LEU A 508 15.86 -23.31 26.90
N GLY A 509 15.21 -24.48 26.85
CA GLY A 509 15.76 -25.69 26.26
C GLY A 509 15.53 -25.74 24.75
N ALA A 510 16.17 -26.71 24.09
CA ALA A 510 15.88 -26.99 22.69
C ALA A 510 14.39 -27.34 22.48
N PRO A 511 13.72 -26.78 21.47
CA PRO A 511 12.36 -27.16 21.12
C PRO A 511 12.23 -28.67 20.89
N THR A 512 11.12 -29.25 21.34
CA THR A 512 10.81 -30.66 21.15
C THR A 512 10.25 -30.90 19.74
N THR A 513 10.16 -32.17 19.35
CA THR A 513 9.53 -32.57 18.09
C THR A 513 7.99 -32.57 18.13
N LEU A 514 7.38 -32.11 19.23
CA LEU A 514 5.95 -32.27 19.49
C LEU A 514 5.07 -31.66 18.38
N VAL A 515 5.44 -30.52 17.79
CA VAL A 515 4.65 -29.93 16.70
C VAL A 515 4.68 -30.83 15.47
N GLN A 516 5.87 -31.29 15.07
CA GLN A 516 6.03 -32.13 13.89
C GLN A 516 5.44 -33.53 14.09
N ASP A 517 5.56 -34.10 15.29
CA ASP A 517 5.00 -35.41 15.63
C ASP A 517 3.45 -35.36 15.70
N ALA A 518 2.87 -34.25 16.19
CA ALA A 518 1.43 -34.01 16.17
C ALA A 518 0.91 -33.81 14.74
N HIS A 519 1.57 -32.96 13.93
CA HIS A 519 1.24 -32.79 12.51
C HIS A 519 1.32 -34.09 11.72
N LYS A 520 2.33 -34.94 12.00
CA LYS A 520 2.47 -36.28 11.43
C LYS A 520 1.32 -37.23 11.81
N ALA A 521 0.73 -37.04 13.00
CA ALA A 521 -0.48 -37.73 13.44
C ALA A 521 -1.78 -37.09 12.88
N GLY A 522 -1.70 -35.94 12.20
CA GLY A 522 -2.85 -35.19 11.68
C GLY A 522 -3.52 -34.25 12.69
N LEU A 523 -2.84 -33.92 13.79
CA LEU A 523 -3.33 -33.09 14.88
C LEU A 523 -2.89 -31.63 14.72
N LEU A 524 -3.83 -30.68 14.82
CA LEU A 524 -3.56 -29.26 15.01
C LEU A 524 -2.85 -29.01 16.35
N VAL A 525 -2.05 -27.95 16.45
CA VAL A 525 -1.27 -27.62 17.66
C VAL A 525 -1.53 -26.18 18.08
N HIS A 526 -2.23 -26.00 19.20
CA HIS A 526 -2.61 -24.68 19.74
C HIS A 526 -2.08 -24.49 21.18
N PRO A 527 -0.80 -24.15 21.38
CA PRO A 527 -0.23 -24.05 22.72
C PRO A 527 -0.83 -22.94 23.57
N TYR A 528 -0.77 -23.15 24.89
CA TYR A 528 -1.16 -22.16 25.89
C TYR A 528 -0.04 -21.92 26.94
N THR A 529 0.12 -20.72 27.51
CA THR A 529 -0.43 -19.43 27.07
C THR A 529 0.73 -18.48 26.84
N LEU A 530 0.72 -17.79 25.70
CA LEU A 530 1.66 -16.74 25.37
C LEU A 530 1.18 -15.43 26.03
N ARG A 531 2.10 -14.68 26.63
CA ARG A 531 1.78 -13.55 27.53
C ARG A 531 2.82 -12.43 27.39
N ASN A 532 2.38 -11.20 27.64
CA ASN A 532 3.23 -10.02 27.49
C ASN A 532 3.96 -9.63 28.78
N GLU A 533 3.50 -10.07 29.96
CA GLU A 533 4.17 -9.72 31.21
C GLU A 533 5.48 -10.52 31.37
N GLY A 534 6.56 -9.83 31.73
CA GLY A 534 7.90 -10.42 31.91
C GLY A 534 7.89 -11.65 32.83
N PHE A 535 7.08 -11.64 33.89
CA PHE A 535 6.87 -12.76 34.82
C PHE A 535 6.54 -14.12 34.14
N PHE A 536 5.95 -14.10 32.93
CA PHE A 536 5.58 -15.29 32.16
C PHE A 536 6.47 -15.54 30.91
N LEU A 537 7.49 -14.72 30.72
CA LEU A 537 8.34 -14.67 29.52
C LEU A 537 9.75 -15.11 29.91
N ALA A 538 10.32 -16.11 29.21
CA ALA A 538 11.65 -16.63 29.53
C ALA A 538 12.77 -15.59 29.28
N ALA A 539 13.88 -15.71 30.02
CA ALA A 539 15.06 -14.85 29.91
C ALA A 539 15.52 -14.65 28.46
N ASP A 540 15.53 -15.73 27.67
CA ASP A 540 15.98 -15.77 26.27
C ASP A 540 15.22 -14.82 25.34
N TYR A 541 13.99 -14.43 25.66
CA TYR A 541 13.23 -13.46 24.87
C TYR A 541 13.56 -12.00 25.24
N ASN A 542 14.39 -11.77 26.25
CA ASN A 542 14.92 -10.46 26.65
C ASN A 542 13.84 -9.38 26.90
N GLY A 543 12.69 -9.78 27.46
CA GLY A 543 11.57 -8.87 27.72
C GLY A 543 10.68 -8.54 26.51
N ASP A 544 10.98 -9.07 25.31
CA ASP A 544 10.14 -8.88 24.11
C ASP A 544 9.23 -10.11 23.86
N PRO A 545 7.93 -10.03 24.20
CA PRO A 545 7.01 -11.15 23.99
C PRO A 545 6.76 -11.45 22.51
N LEU A 546 6.99 -10.51 21.59
CA LEU A 546 6.79 -10.72 20.16
C LEU A 546 7.69 -11.84 19.62
N ASN A 547 8.87 -12.05 20.23
CA ASN A 547 9.79 -13.12 19.87
C ASN A 547 9.29 -14.51 20.32
N GLU A 548 8.55 -14.60 21.43
CA GLU A 548 7.85 -15.84 21.79
C GLU A 548 6.80 -16.18 20.71
N PHE A 549 5.90 -15.25 20.37
CA PHE A 549 4.92 -15.48 19.30
C PHE A 549 5.55 -15.89 17.96
N LYS A 550 6.60 -15.17 17.52
CA LYS A 550 7.33 -15.50 16.28
C LYS A 550 7.96 -16.88 16.33
N GLN A 551 8.59 -17.28 17.43
CA GLN A 551 9.19 -18.60 17.58
C GLN A 551 8.13 -19.71 17.45
N PHE A 552 6.99 -19.57 18.13
CA PHE A 552 5.91 -20.56 18.04
C PHE A 552 5.30 -20.62 16.63
N ILE A 553 5.07 -19.49 15.96
CA ILE A 553 4.63 -19.46 14.55
C ILE A 553 5.64 -20.16 13.63
N GLN A 554 6.94 -19.92 13.81
CA GLN A 554 8.01 -20.55 13.02
C GLN A 554 8.12 -22.07 13.26
N LEU A 555 7.87 -22.52 14.49
CA LEU A 555 7.81 -23.95 14.85
C LEU A 555 6.61 -24.67 14.19
N GLY A 556 5.66 -23.93 13.61
CA GLY A 556 4.54 -24.45 12.82
C GLY A 556 3.21 -24.56 13.57
N VAL A 557 3.05 -23.92 14.74
CA VAL A 557 1.78 -24.03 15.47
C VAL A 557 0.62 -23.43 14.66
N ASP A 558 -0.52 -24.13 14.66
CA ASP A 558 -1.71 -23.80 13.87
C ASP A 558 -2.52 -22.62 14.44
N GLY A 559 -2.15 -22.20 15.64
CA GLY A 559 -2.76 -21.12 16.40
C GLY A 559 -2.15 -21.06 17.79
N TYR A 560 -2.58 -20.12 18.62
CA TYR A 560 -2.06 -19.99 19.98
C TYR A 560 -3.02 -19.24 20.89
N PHE A 561 -3.06 -19.68 22.15
CA PHE A 561 -3.78 -19.04 23.23
C PHE A 561 -2.96 -17.89 23.79
N THR A 562 -3.55 -16.70 23.82
CA THR A 562 -2.91 -15.49 24.34
C THR A 562 -3.86 -14.63 25.16
N ASP A 563 -3.36 -14.11 26.28
CA ASP A 563 -4.02 -13.11 27.11
C ASP A 563 -4.01 -11.72 26.42
N PHE A 564 -3.17 -11.55 25.38
CA PHE A 564 -2.94 -10.32 24.60
C PHE A 564 -3.09 -10.60 23.09
N PRO A 565 -4.33 -10.60 22.56
CA PRO A 565 -4.57 -10.97 21.16
C PRO A 565 -3.98 -9.99 20.14
N SER A 566 -3.75 -8.74 20.51
CA SER A 566 -3.10 -7.72 19.67
C SER A 566 -1.66 -8.11 19.31
N THR A 567 -0.82 -8.38 20.30
CA THR A 567 0.56 -8.86 20.07
C THR A 567 0.60 -10.17 19.30
N GLY A 568 -0.37 -11.06 19.55
CA GLY A 568 -0.56 -12.27 18.76
C GLY A 568 -0.94 -11.98 17.30
N TYR A 569 -1.81 -11.01 17.05
CA TYR A 569 -2.20 -10.58 15.70
C TYR A 569 -1.04 -9.90 14.96
N ASP A 570 -0.29 -9.03 15.62
CA ASP A 570 0.84 -8.29 15.05
C ASP A 570 1.99 -9.22 14.68
N ALA A 571 2.33 -10.17 15.58
CA ALA A 571 3.29 -11.24 15.28
C ALA A 571 2.90 -11.99 14.01
N ARG A 572 1.62 -12.34 13.87
CA ARG A 572 1.08 -13.03 12.70
C ARG A 572 1.12 -12.17 11.44
N GLN A 573 0.73 -10.89 11.50
CA GLN A 573 0.78 -10.00 10.33
C GLN A 573 2.20 -9.90 9.75
N SER A 574 3.24 -9.97 10.60
CA SER A 574 4.63 -9.97 10.14
C SER A 574 5.01 -11.14 9.23
N PHE A 575 4.19 -12.21 9.17
CA PHE A 575 4.32 -13.32 8.22
C PHE A 575 3.32 -13.27 7.05
N ILE A 576 2.21 -12.52 7.17
CA ILE A 576 1.19 -12.43 6.10
C ILE A 576 1.65 -11.52 4.95
N GLY A 577 2.68 -10.69 5.16
CA GLY A 577 3.12 -9.70 4.18
C GLY A 577 1.98 -8.70 3.94
N TYR A 578 1.97 -7.65 4.76
CA TYR A 578 0.99 -6.56 4.69
C TYR A 578 0.66 -6.21 3.22
N GLN A 579 -0.54 -6.54 2.77
CA GLN A 579 -0.96 -6.48 1.38
C GLN A 579 -1.78 -5.20 1.14
N PRO A 580 -1.19 -4.09 0.67
CA PRO A 580 -1.91 -2.95 0.11
C PRO A 580 -2.24 -3.22 -1.38
N ALA A 581 -3.46 -2.89 -1.82
CA ALA A 581 -4.07 -3.32 -3.10
C ALA A 581 -3.27 -3.28 -4.43
N ILE A 582 -3.60 -4.22 -5.33
CA ILE A 582 -3.22 -4.45 -6.74
C ILE A 582 -4.04 -3.49 -7.67
N THR A 583 -3.68 -3.01 -8.88
CA THR A 583 -2.44 -2.97 -9.72
C THR A 583 -2.32 -1.59 -10.41
N ASN A 584 -1.17 -1.22 -10.99
CA ASN A 584 -0.95 -0.75 -12.37
C ASN A 584 0.54 -0.43 -12.65
N LEU A 585 0.87 -0.49 -13.94
CA LEU A 585 2.04 0.09 -14.64
C LEU A 585 3.43 -0.28 -14.11
N GLY A 586 3.83 -1.52 -14.43
CA GLY A 586 5.23 -1.93 -14.55
C GLY A 586 5.58 -2.32 -15.99
N GLY A 587 6.69 -1.78 -16.52
CA GLY A 587 7.30 -2.20 -17.79
C GLY A 587 6.46 -1.98 -19.07
N SER A 588 6.47 -0.74 -19.58
CA SER A 588 5.86 -0.32 -20.86
C SER A 588 4.36 -0.58 -21.00
N ARG A 589 3.55 0.33 -20.43
CA ARG A 589 2.19 0.66 -20.90
C ARG A 589 1.95 2.18 -20.77
N GLY A 590 2.83 2.94 -21.42
CA GLY A 590 3.08 4.36 -21.15
C GLY A 590 2.06 5.28 -21.83
N PHE A 591 2.55 6.32 -22.50
CA PHE A 591 1.75 7.10 -23.44
C PHE A 591 1.93 6.52 -24.85
N GLU A 592 0.84 6.14 -25.51
CA GLU A 592 0.84 5.62 -26.89
C GLU A 592 0.76 6.75 -27.91
N GLY A 593 -0.01 7.81 -27.61
CA GLY A 593 -0.16 8.98 -28.46
C GLY A 593 0.13 10.28 -27.72
N MET A 594 0.66 11.29 -28.42
CA MET A 594 0.93 12.60 -27.85
C MET A 594 0.71 13.72 -28.87
N ALA A 595 -0.38 14.48 -28.68
CA ALA A 595 -0.65 15.68 -29.47
C ALA A 595 0.03 16.91 -28.86
N ILE A 596 0.21 17.96 -29.67
CA ILE A 596 0.59 19.31 -29.23
C ILE A 596 -0.45 20.33 -29.72
N SER A 597 -0.79 21.34 -28.92
CA SER A 597 -1.71 22.41 -29.31
C SER A 597 -1.17 23.26 -30.49
N PRO A 598 -2.04 23.95 -31.26
CA PRO A 598 -1.61 24.73 -32.43
C PRO A 598 -0.59 25.84 -32.14
N ASP A 599 -0.70 26.47 -30.97
CA ASP A 599 0.25 27.46 -30.43
C ASP A 599 1.58 26.85 -29.93
N LYS A 600 1.65 25.51 -29.86
CA LYS A 600 2.78 24.72 -29.36
C LYS A 600 3.08 24.92 -27.87
N SER A 601 2.11 25.40 -27.09
CA SER A 601 2.23 25.65 -25.64
C SER A 601 1.87 24.45 -24.77
N THR A 602 1.07 23.50 -25.26
CA THR A 602 0.51 22.40 -24.46
C THR A 602 0.68 21.06 -25.18
N LEU A 603 1.13 20.04 -24.45
CA LEU A 603 1.14 18.63 -24.86
C LEU A 603 -0.04 17.88 -24.22
N TYR A 604 -0.65 16.98 -24.99
CA TYR A 604 -1.73 16.10 -24.54
C TYR A 604 -1.34 14.63 -24.72
N PRO A 605 -0.70 14.02 -23.72
CA PRO A 605 -0.33 12.61 -23.79
C PRO A 605 -1.49 11.68 -23.37
N LEU A 606 -1.69 10.61 -24.14
CA LEU A 606 -2.76 9.61 -24.00
C LEU A 606 -2.17 8.24 -23.63
N LEU A 607 -2.62 7.65 -22.52
CA LEU A 607 -2.12 6.36 -22.04
C LEU A 607 -2.43 5.20 -22.98
N GLU A 608 -1.48 4.27 -23.09
CA GLU A 608 -1.61 2.94 -23.72
C GLU A 608 -2.40 1.96 -22.81
N GLY A 609 -2.20 2.07 -21.49
CA GLY A 609 -2.65 1.08 -20.50
C GLY A 609 -3.82 1.50 -19.61
N PHE A 610 -4.58 0.50 -19.15
CA PHE A 610 -5.65 0.68 -18.16
C PHE A 610 -5.13 0.90 -16.73
N VAL A 611 -5.88 1.68 -15.95
CA VAL A 611 -5.65 1.94 -14.52
C VAL A 611 -6.71 1.20 -13.69
N ILE A 612 -6.30 0.49 -12.64
CA ILE A 612 -7.22 -0.39 -11.89
C ILE A 612 -8.27 0.44 -11.15
N GLY A 613 -9.53 0.30 -11.55
CA GLY A 613 -10.64 1.03 -10.96
C GLY A 613 -11.14 2.22 -11.76
N ASP A 614 -10.53 2.52 -12.91
CA ASP A 614 -11.13 3.41 -13.91
C ASP A 614 -12.33 2.72 -14.60
N PRO A 615 -13.20 3.48 -15.30
CA PRO A 615 -14.28 2.91 -16.09
C PRO A 615 -13.77 1.89 -17.13
N THR A 616 -14.60 0.90 -17.45
CA THR A 616 -14.23 -0.15 -18.41
C THR A 616 -13.89 0.43 -19.79
N ASN A 617 -12.80 -0.03 -20.39
CA ASN A 617 -12.23 0.44 -21.67
C ASN A 617 -11.73 1.90 -21.68
N ALA A 618 -11.45 2.49 -20.52
CA ALA A 618 -10.96 3.86 -20.40
C ALA A 618 -9.43 3.97 -20.46
N LEU A 619 -8.92 4.76 -21.40
CA LEU A 619 -7.53 5.22 -21.45
C LEU A 619 -7.49 6.69 -21.02
N ARG A 620 -6.50 7.11 -20.22
CA ARG A 620 -6.43 8.49 -19.70
C ARG A 620 -5.79 9.44 -20.71
N ILE A 621 -6.43 10.58 -20.95
CA ILE A 621 -5.82 11.74 -21.63
C ILE A 621 -5.39 12.73 -20.56
N HIS A 622 -4.13 13.13 -20.62
CA HIS A 622 -3.52 14.08 -19.69
C HIS A 622 -3.19 15.41 -20.37
N ARG A 623 -2.80 16.41 -19.58
CA ARG A 623 -2.33 17.71 -20.07
C ARG A 623 -0.97 18.03 -19.45
N VAL A 624 -0.06 18.55 -20.26
CA VAL A 624 1.28 19.00 -19.85
C VAL A 624 1.59 20.33 -20.54
N ASP A 625 2.15 21.30 -19.82
CA ASP A 625 2.68 22.53 -20.43
C ASP A 625 3.99 22.23 -21.17
N ALA A 626 4.08 22.60 -22.45
CA ALA A 626 5.19 22.21 -23.33
C ALA A 626 6.46 23.04 -23.09
N ALA A 627 6.34 24.28 -22.61
CA ALA A 627 7.47 25.18 -22.38
C ALA A 627 8.17 24.89 -21.03
N THR A 628 7.41 24.48 -20.03
CA THR A 628 7.89 24.21 -18.66
C THR A 628 7.99 22.73 -18.32
N GLY A 629 7.25 21.86 -19.02
CA GLY A 629 7.09 20.44 -18.68
C GLY A 629 6.10 20.18 -17.54
N GLU A 630 5.33 21.17 -17.09
CA GLU A 630 4.43 21.03 -15.94
C GLU A 630 3.21 20.13 -16.27
N PHE A 631 3.04 19.03 -15.53
CA PHE A 631 1.86 18.17 -15.64
C PHE A 631 0.64 18.82 -14.96
N GLN A 632 -0.42 19.05 -15.74
CA GLN A 632 -1.63 19.78 -15.32
C GLN A 632 -2.83 18.88 -15.01
N GLY A 633 -2.69 17.55 -15.07
CA GLY A 633 -3.70 16.60 -14.59
C GLY A 633 -4.37 15.74 -15.67
N LEU A 634 -5.50 15.13 -15.29
CA LEU A 634 -6.38 14.35 -16.18
C LEU A 634 -7.35 15.30 -16.89
N VAL A 635 -7.41 15.22 -18.22
CA VAL A 635 -8.38 15.96 -19.05
C VAL A 635 -9.69 15.18 -19.15
N GLY A 636 -9.58 13.87 -19.35
CA GLY A 636 -10.71 12.95 -19.47
C GLY A 636 -10.24 11.58 -19.93
N TYR A 637 -11.19 10.71 -20.25
CA TYR A 637 -10.92 9.37 -20.75
C TYR A 637 -11.21 9.24 -22.25
N TYR A 638 -10.31 8.62 -23.00
CA TYR A 638 -10.63 8.06 -24.30
C TYR A 638 -11.34 6.71 -24.11
N GLN A 639 -12.48 6.51 -24.77
CA GLN A 639 -13.16 5.21 -24.76
C GLN A 639 -12.74 4.37 -25.96
N LEU A 640 -12.04 3.26 -25.73
CA LEU A 640 -11.81 2.27 -26.78
C LEU A 640 -13.14 1.61 -27.18
N ALA A 641 -13.35 1.42 -28.48
CA ALA A 641 -14.46 0.63 -29.00
C ALA A 641 -14.35 -0.85 -28.61
N ASN A 642 -13.13 -1.35 -28.40
CA ASN A 642 -12.83 -2.69 -27.88
C ASN A 642 -11.54 -2.64 -27.04
N PRO A 643 -11.48 -3.23 -25.82
CA PRO A 643 -10.28 -3.19 -24.97
C PRO A 643 -9.07 -3.94 -25.53
N ALA A 644 -9.21 -4.69 -26.63
CA ALA A 644 -8.11 -5.32 -27.35
C ALA A 644 -7.60 -4.50 -28.56
N ASN A 645 -8.23 -3.35 -28.85
CA ASN A 645 -7.72 -2.38 -29.81
C ASN A 645 -6.56 -1.59 -29.19
N ALA A 646 -5.68 -1.10 -30.05
CA ALA A 646 -4.64 -0.14 -29.69
C ALA A 646 -5.00 1.25 -30.26
N ILE A 647 -4.42 2.27 -29.66
CA ILE A 647 -4.30 3.59 -30.28
C ILE A 647 -3.15 3.52 -31.29
N GLY A 648 -3.22 4.30 -32.36
CA GLY A 648 -2.14 4.44 -33.34
C GLY A 648 -1.41 5.78 -33.24
N ASP A 649 -2.17 6.88 -33.29
CA ASP A 649 -1.63 8.24 -33.22
C ASP A 649 -2.65 9.18 -32.55
N PHE A 650 -2.17 10.34 -32.09
CA PHE A 650 -2.97 11.43 -31.54
C PHE A 650 -2.51 12.79 -32.11
N THR A 651 -3.26 13.31 -33.09
CA THR A 651 -2.90 14.46 -33.93
C THR A 651 -3.75 15.70 -33.61
N VAL A 652 -3.22 16.92 -33.76
CA VAL A 652 -3.95 18.18 -33.54
C VAL A 652 -4.79 18.62 -34.75
N VAL A 653 -5.96 19.23 -34.49
CA VAL A 653 -6.78 19.95 -35.49
C VAL A 653 -6.94 21.43 -35.11
N ASN A 654 -7.28 21.71 -33.86
CA ASN A 654 -7.35 23.07 -33.29
C ASN A 654 -7.09 23.01 -31.78
N ASP A 655 -7.33 24.11 -31.06
CA ASP A 655 -7.04 24.22 -29.62
C ASP A 655 -7.77 23.12 -28.78
N THR A 656 -8.93 22.63 -29.22
CA THR A 656 -9.78 21.68 -28.47
C THR A 656 -10.06 20.35 -29.17
N GLU A 657 -10.00 20.30 -30.50
CA GLU A 657 -10.28 19.10 -31.31
C GLU A 657 -8.99 18.44 -31.83
N TYR A 658 -8.95 17.12 -31.72
CA TYR A 658 -7.80 16.28 -32.02
C TYR A 658 -8.25 14.98 -32.70
N LEU A 659 -7.40 14.35 -33.49
CA LEU A 659 -7.67 13.07 -34.17
C LEU A 659 -6.95 11.93 -33.45
N VAL A 660 -7.66 10.83 -33.21
CA VAL A 660 -7.11 9.60 -32.62
C VAL A 660 -7.34 8.45 -33.59
N ILE A 661 -6.27 7.77 -34.00
CA ILE A 661 -6.37 6.50 -34.71
C ILE A 661 -6.67 5.41 -33.69
N GLU A 662 -7.73 4.63 -33.89
CA GLU A 662 -7.99 3.40 -33.13
C GLU A 662 -8.07 2.22 -34.08
N ARG A 663 -7.30 1.17 -33.79
CA ARG A 663 -7.11 0.03 -34.66
C ARG A 663 -7.12 -1.30 -33.91
N ASP A 664 -7.61 -2.33 -34.57
CA ASP A 664 -7.30 -3.70 -34.20
C ASP A 664 -5.85 -4.06 -34.56
N ASN A 665 -5.37 -5.14 -33.97
CA ASN A 665 -4.09 -5.76 -34.31
C ASN A 665 -4.20 -6.75 -35.49
N GLY A 666 -5.21 -6.61 -36.37
CA GLY A 666 -5.40 -7.41 -37.58
C GLY A 666 -4.73 -6.79 -38.81
N GLN A 667 -4.54 -7.58 -39.88
CA GLN A 667 -3.86 -7.14 -41.09
C GLN A 667 -4.58 -7.61 -42.38
N GLY A 668 -4.60 -6.76 -43.40
CA GLY A 668 -5.16 -7.07 -44.72
C GLY A 668 -6.60 -7.56 -44.62
N ALA A 669 -6.90 -8.72 -45.19
CA ALA A 669 -8.23 -9.32 -45.14
C ALA A 669 -8.67 -9.76 -43.72
N THR A 670 -7.78 -9.81 -42.73
CA THR A 670 -8.15 -10.10 -41.33
C THR A 670 -8.41 -8.85 -40.50
N ALA A 671 -8.08 -7.66 -40.99
CA ALA A 671 -8.45 -6.41 -40.34
C ALA A 671 -9.99 -6.24 -40.33
N GLN A 672 -10.55 -6.02 -39.15
CA GLN A 672 -11.99 -5.82 -38.92
C GLN A 672 -12.30 -4.38 -38.47
N PHE A 673 -11.35 -3.69 -37.85
CA PHE A 673 -11.54 -2.33 -37.31
C PHE A 673 -10.26 -1.49 -37.43
N LYS A 674 -10.28 -0.45 -38.28
CA LYS A 674 -9.24 0.59 -38.33
C LYS A 674 -9.92 1.92 -38.67
N LYS A 675 -9.98 2.83 -37.71
CA LYS A 675 -10.80 4.06 -37.80
C LYS A 675 -10.08 5.25 -37.22
N ILE A 676 -10.42 6.43 -37.71
CA ILE A 676 -9.97 7.71 -37.16
C ILE A 676 -11.18 8.39 -36.52
N PHE A 677 -11.01 8.78 -35.27
CA PHE A 677 -12.00 9.49 -34.49
C PHE A 677 -11.51 10.89 -34.17
N LYS A 678 -12.36 11.89 -34.38
CA LYS A 678 -12.14 13.20 -33.79
C LYS A 678 -12.61 13.16 -32.33
N VAL A 679 -11.80 13.68 -31.41
CA VAL A 679 -12.16 13.89 -30.02
C VAL A 679 -12.13 15.38 -29.68
N ASP A 680 -13.08 15.80 -28.86
CA ASP A 680 -13.16 17.16 -28.35
C ASP A 680 -12.88 17.16 -26.84
N LEU A 681 -11.70 17.66 -26.48
CA LEU A 681 -11.20 17.67 -25.11
C LEU A 681 -11.92 18.68 -24.21
N SER A 682 -12.74 19.59 -24.78
CA SER A 682 -13.55 20.54 -24.01
C SER A 682 -14.88 19.94 -23.51
N LYS A 683 -15.23 18.71 -23.93
CA LYS A 683 -16.52 18.08 -23.65
C LYS A 683 -16.33 16.66 -23.08
N THR A 684 -16.69 16.46 -21.82
CA THR A 684 -16.71 15.14 -21.17
C THR A 684 -18.14 14.70 -20.78
N ASP A 685 -18.41 13.40 -20.84
CA ASP A 685 -19.64 12.80 -20.32
C ASP A 685 -19.64 12.65 -18.78
N ALA A 686 -20.72 12.11 -18.21
CA ALA A 686 -20.88 11.93 -16.77
C ALA A 686 -19.91 10.90 -16.14
N ASN A 687 -19.25 10.07 -16.96
CA ASN A 687 -18.22 9.12 -16.53
C ASN A 687 -16.80 9.64 -16.82
N GLY A 688 -16.68 10.85 -17.39
CA GLY A 688 -15.43 11.51 -17.73
C GLY A 688 -14.89 11.18 -19.13
N PHE A 689 -15.64 10.47 -19.99
CA PHE A 689 -15.19 10.18 -21.36
C PHE A 689 -15.30 11.43 -22.24
N VAL A 690 -14.25 11.72 -23.02
CA VAL A 690 -14.27 12.84 -23.99
C VAL A 690 -15.24 12.56 -25.13
N ALA A 691 -15.87 13.61 -25.66
CA ALA A 691 -16.76 13.48 -26.81
C ALA A 691 -15.98 12.97 -28.04
N LYS A 692 -16.48 11.91 -28.68
CA LYS A 692 -15.80 11.15 -29.74
C LYS A 692 -16.72 10.99 -30.96
N GLU A 693 -16.23 11.36 -32.14
CA GLU A 693 -16.94 11.33 -33.42
C GLU A 693 -16.11 10.55 -34.46
N GLU A 694 -16.72 9.63 -35.20
CA GLU A 694 -16.04 8.91 -36.29
C GLU A 694 -15.92 9.81 -37.51
N ILE A 695 -14.71 10.01 -38.03
CA ILE A 695 -14.45 10.85 -39.21
C ILE A 695 -13.93 10.07 -40.42
N ALA A 696 -13.34 8.89 -40.22
CA ALA A 696 -12.90 8.01 -41.30
C ALA A 696 -12.92 6.52 -40.89
N ASP A 697 -13.37 5.66 -41.79
CA ASP A 697 -13.18 4.21 -41.73
C ASP A 697 -12.12 3.80 -42.75
N LEU A 698 -10.91 3.48 -42.28
CA LEU A 698 -9.76 3.17 -43.13
C LEU A 698 -9.92 1.83 -43.86
N LEU A 699 -10.92 1.02 -43.48
CA LEU A 699 -11.29 -0.21 -44.18
C LEU A 699 -12.43 0.01 -45.19
N ASN A 700 -12.84 1.25 -45.47
CA ASN A 700 -13.92 1.56 -46.41
C ASN A 700 -13.75 2.92 -47.13
N ILE A 701 -12.52 3.30 -47.45
CA ILE A 701 -12.19 4.54 -48.15
C ILE A 701 -12.74 4.50 -49.58
N GLN A 702 -13.45 5.54 -50.02
CA GLN A 702 -13.93 5.60 -51.41
C GLN A 702 -12.78 5.92 -52.36
N ASP A 703 -12.57 5.05 -53.36
CA ASP A 703 -11.57 5.23 -54.41
C ASP A 703 -12.23 5.10 -55.80
N PRO A 704 -13.05 6.06 -56.22
CA PRO A 704 -13.79 5.98 -57.48
C PRO A 704 -12.90 6.06 -58.73
N ASN A 705 -11.61 6.36 -58.57
CA ASN A 705 -10.64 6.49 -59.66
C ASN A 705 -9.68 5.28 -59.75
N ASP A 706 -9.80 4.30 -58.86
CA ASP A 706 -8.94 3.10 -58.80
C ASP A 706 -7.45 3.47 -58.72
N LEU A 707 -7.11 4.35 -57.76
CA LEU A 707 -5.77 4.92 -57.57
C LEU A 707 -4.73 3.86 -57.19
N ASP A 708 -5.15 2.79 -56.50
CA ASP A 708 -4.28 1.64 -56.20
C ASP A 708 -4.27 0.56 -57.31
N GLY A 709 -5.14 0.70 -58.32
CA GLY A 709 -5.21 -0.16 -59.51
C GLY A 709 -5.74 -1.57 -59.24
N ASN A 710 -6.47 -1.79 -58.14
CA ASN A 710 -7.02 -3.10 -57.78
C ASN A 710 -8.36 -3.43 -58.48
N GLY A 711 -9.00 -2.45 -59.13
CA GLY A 711 -10.28 -2.57 -59.84
C GLY A 711 -11.53 -2.33 -58.98
N SER A 712 -11.36 -1.88 -57.73
CA SER A 712 -12.42 -1.57 -56.77
C SER A 712 -12.67 -0.06 -56.71
N ALA A 713 -13.93 0.33 -56.51
CA ALA A 713 -14.28 1.73 -56.18
C ALA A 713 -14.07 2.06 -54.68
N THR A 714 -13.38 1.19 -53.93
CA THR A 714 -13.19 1.29 -52.48
C THR A 714 -11.85 0.68 -52.09
N TYR A 715 -11.00 1.48 -51.46
CA TYR A 715 -9.71 1.11 -50.90
C TYR A 715 -9.85 0.66 -49.43
N ARG A 716 -8.94 -0.21 -48.99
CA ARG A 716 -8.87 -0.73 -47.61
C ARG A 716 -7.43 -0.71 -47.13
N MET A 717 -7.10 0.11 -46.15
CA MET A 717 -5.75 0.24 -45.62
C MET A 717 -5.30 -1.08 -44.94
N PRO A 718 -4.31 -1.80 -45.47
CA PRO A 718 -4.11 -3.20 -45.14
C PRO A 718 -3.14 -3.44 -43.97
N PHE A 719 -2.62 -2.41 -43.31
CA PHE A 719 -1.50 -2.55 -42.37
C PHE A 719 -1.94 -2.83 -40.93
N GLN A 720 -1.12 -3.58 -40.20
CA GLN A 720 -1.39 -3.91 -38.80
C GLN A 720 -1.26 -2.66 -37.93
N THR A 721 -0.09 -2.03 -37.99
CA THR A 721 0.26 -0.75 -37.38
C THR A 721 -0.04 0.39 -38.36
N ILE A 722 -0.63 1.46 -37.82
CA ILE A 722 -0.97 2.73 -38.46
C ILE A 722 -0.78 3.78 -37.36
N GLU A 723 0.42 4.34 -37.27
CA GLU A 723 0.85 5.19 -36.13
C GLU A 723 1.14 6.64 -36.55
N ASP A 724 0.80 7.01 -37.79
CA ASP A 724 1.03 8.33 -38.34
C ASP A 724 -0.27 8.89 -38.95
N ALA A 725 -0.79 9.98 -38.38
CA ALA A 725 -1.77 10.84 -39.02
C ALA A 725 -1.29 12.31 -39.01
N LEU A 726 -1.51 13.01 -40.13
CA LEU A 726 -1.16 14.41 -40.26
C LEU A 726 -2.28 15.16 -40.98
N VAL A 727 -2.74 16.27 -40.38
CA VAL A 727 -3.67 17.18 -41.06
C VAL A 727 -2.91 18.03 -42.07
N ILE A 728 -3.29 17.96 -43.34
CA ILE A 728 -2.65 18.68 -44.44
C ILE A 728 -3.37 20.00 -44.71
N ASP A 729 -4.69 19.94 -44.78
CA ASP A 729 -5.59 21.09 -44.88
C ASP A 729 -6.95 20.74 -44.26
N ALA A 730 -7.90 21.69 -44.24
CA ALA A 730 -9.21 21.50 -43.61
C ALA A 730 -10.01 20.33 -44.24
N ASN A 731 -9.71 19.93 -45.47
CA ASN A 731 -10.39 18.87 -46.20
C ASN A 731 -9.55 17.61 -46.40
N THR A 732 -8.28 17.60 -46.01
CA THR A 732 -7.34 16.51 -46.37
C THR A 732 -6.45 16.11 -45.20
N ILE A 733 -6.40 14.81 -44.90
CA ILE A 733 -5.47 14.22 -43.94
C ILE A 733 -4.57 13.21 -44.65
N LEU A 734 -3.30 13.13 -44.23
CA LEU A 734 -2.39 12.06 -44.55
C LEU A 734 -2.47 10.98 -43.46
N VAL A 735 -2.49 9.72 -43.86
CA VAL A 735 -2.45 8.56 -42.95
C VAL A 735 -1.40 7.58 -43.47
N ALA A 736 -0.50 7.10 -42.61
CA ALA A 736 0.58 6.19 -42.99
C ALA A 736 0.72 4.99 -42.03
N ASN A 737 1.34 3.92 -42.52
CA ASN A 737 1.78 2.81 -41.68
C ASN A 737 3.06 3.15 -40.93
N ASP A 738 3.25 2.53 -39.75
CA ASP A 738 4.56 2.58 -39.08
C ASP A 738 5.55 1.73 -39.89
N ASN A 739 6.56 2.42 -40.41
CA ASN A 739 7.53 1.89 -41.36
C ASN A 739 8.95 1.78 -40.77
N ASN A 740 9.06 1.46 -39.48
CA ASN A 740 10.31 1.13 -38.77
C ASN A 740 11.12 -0.06 -39.36
N TYR A 741 11.65 0.15 -40.56
CA TYR A 741 12.48 -0.78 -41.30
C TYR A 741 13.83 -0.99 -40.58
N PRO A 742 14.32 -2.24 -40.40
CA PRO A 742 13.93 -3.44 -41.15
C PRO A 742 13.02 -4.43 -40.39
N PHE A 743 12.30 -4.03 -39.33
CA PHE A 743 11.70 -4.97 -38.37
C PHE A 743 10.19 -4.86 -38.10
N SER A 744 9.39 -4.20 -38.95
CA SER A 744 7.93 -4.31 -38.84
C SER A 744 7.46 -5.75 -39.13
N LEU A 745 7.12 -6.47 -38.05
CA LEU A 745 6.61 -7.86 -38.09
C LEU A 745 5.31 -8.01 -38.90
N GLY A 746 4.62 -6.89 -39.16
CA GLY A 746 3.39 -6.79 -39.95
C GLY A 746 3.57 -6.23 -41.38
N ARG A 747 4.72 -6.39 -42.05
CA ARG A 747 4.86 -5.99 -43.48
C ARG A 747 4.81 -7.20 -44.43
N PRO A 748 3.94 -7.21 -45.46
CA PRO A 748 3.96 -8.23 -46.50
C PRO A 748 5.26 -8.12 -47.34
N PRO A 749 5.75 -9.21 -47.97
CA PRO A 749 7.05 -9.22 -48.65
C PRO A 749 7.11 -8.45 -49.99
N ALA A 750 6.05 -7.73 -50.38
CA ALA A 750 6.02 -6.85 -51.54
C ALA A 750 5.76 -5.42 -51.06
N ILE A 751 6.60 -4.48 -51.48
CA ILE A 751 6.36 -3.05 -51.28
C ILE A 751 5.26 -2.64 -52.26
N ASP A 752 4.12 -2.19 -51.73
CA ASP A 752 3.07 -1.52 -52.51
C ASP A 752 3.17 0.01 -52.36
N ASN A 753 2.42 0.75 -53.18
CA ASN A 753 2.42 2.21 -53.15
C ASN A 753 1.40 2.78 -52.14
N ASN A 754 0.80 1.94 -51.30
CA ASN A 754 -0.43 2.23 -50.56
C ASN A 754 -0.18 2.35 -49.04
N GLU A 755 1.09 2.31 -48.64
CA GLU A 755 1.60 2.50 -47.27
C GLU A 755 1.29 3.90 -46.71
N ILE A 756 1.01 4.87 -47.58
CA ILE A 756 0.63 6.24 -47.26
C ILE A 756 -0.57 6.61 -48.13
N VAL A 757 -1.63 7.18 -47.53
CA VAL A 757 -2.79 7.73 -48.27
C VAL A 757 -3.06 9.18 -47.90
N LEU A 758 -3.48 9.96 -48.91
CA LEU A 758 -4.11 11.26 -48.71
C LEU A 758 -5.62 11.05 -48.79
N LEU A 759 -6.29 11.19 -47.65
CA LEU A 759 -7.73 11.01 -47.51
C LEU A 759 -8.42 12.37 -47.53
N GLN A 760 -9.23 12.61 -48.56
CA GLN A 760 -10.15 13.75 -48.59
C GLN A 760 -11.38 13.44 -47.72
N LEU A 761 -11.76 14.39 -46.87
CA LEU A 761 -12.85 14.28 -45.91
C LEU A 761 -14.14 14.89 -46.47
N ASP A 762 -15.25 14.17 -46.33
CA ASP A 762 -16.59 14.61 -46.74
C ASP A 762 -17.08 15.86 -45.98
N THR A 763 -16.64 16.01 -44.73
CA THR A 763 -16.91 17.19 -43.89
C THR A 763 -15.57 17.86 -43.56
N PRO A 764 -15.40 19.17 -43.82
CA PRO A 764 -14.18 19.88 -43.44
C PRO A 764 -13.95 19.85 -41.91
N LEU A 765 -12.71 19.66 -41.51
CA LEU A 765 -12.23 19.94 -40.17
C LEU A 765 -12.28 21.44 -39.89
N ASN A 766 -12.54 21.81 -38.63
CA ASN A 766 -12.34 23.17 -38.14
C ASN A 766 -10.85 23.41 -37.87
N LEU A 767 -10.03 23.42 -38.94
CA LEU A 767 -8.57 23.49 -38.84
C LEU A 767 -8.10 24.88 -38.38
N ASP A 768 -7.25 24.90 -37.36
CA ASP A 768 -6.57 26.13 -36.94
C ASP A 768 -5.44 26.48 -37.95
N PRO A 769 -5.36 27.74 -38.44
CA PRO A 769 -4.41 28.14 -39.47
C PRO A 769 -2.93 28.07 -39.05
N ARG A 770 -2.63 27.86 -37.76
CA ARG A 770 -1.26 27.70 -37.24
C ARG A 770 -0.74 26.26 -37.38
N VAL A 771 -1.63 25.28 -37.55
CA VAL A 771 -1.26 23.85 -37.66
C VAL A 771 -0.46 23.61 -38.95
N GLY A 772 0.60 22.80 -38.85
CA GLY A 772 1.50 22.50 -39.98
C GLY A 772 2.53 23.60 -40.29
N LEU A 773 2.40 24.81 -39.75
CA LEU A 773 3.37 25.88 -39.99
C LEU A 773 4.65 25.69 -39.15
N ALA A 774 5.81 25.87 -39.78
CA ALA A 774 7.08 26.00 -39.08
C ALA A 774 7.07 27.27 -38.22
N ALA A 775 7.53 27.19 -36.96
CA ALA A 775 7.65 28.39 -36.13
C ALA A 775 8.69 29.33 -36.75
N ALA A 776 8.35 30.60 -36.92
CA ALA A 776 9.30 31.61 -37.39
C ALA A 776 10.48 31.69 -36.38
N PRO A 777 11.74 31.61 -36.83
CA PRO A 777 12.87 31.64 -35.91
C PRO A 777 12.95 33.02 -35.23
N ALA A 778 12.97 33.02 -33.89
CA ALA A 778 12.84 34.20 -33.02
C ALA A 778 14.01 35.21 -33.05
N SER A 779 14.72 35.34 -34.17
CA SER A 779 15.96 36.12 -34.30
C SER A 779 16.08 36.90 -35.61
N LEU A 780 14.96 37.21 -36.28
CA LEU A 780 14.95 38.04 -37.48
C LEU A 780 14.49 39.46 -37.11
N PRO A 781 15.20 40.53 -37.52
CA PRO A 781 14.83 41.90 -37.18
C PRO A 781 13.64 42.38 -38.02
N ALA A 782 12.93 43.39 -37.50
CA ALA A 782 11.87 44.17 -38.14
C ALA A 782 12.00 44.33 -39.67
N ARG A 783 10.89 44.12 -40.37
CA ARG A 783 10.78 43.95 -41.83
C ARG A 783 9.61 44.72 -42.41
N THR A 784 9.67 44.90 -43.72
CA THR A 784 8.47 45.13 -44.54
C THR A 784 8.24 43.88 -45.37
N ILE A 785 7.03 43.31 -45.31
CA ILE A 785 6.60 42.09 -46.00
C ILE A 785 5.45 42.50 -46.92
N ALA A 786 5.50 42.06 -48.19
CA ALA A 786 4.46 42.30 -49.18
C ALA A 786 3.97 40.97 -49.77
N GLY A 787 2.66 40.82 -49.99
CA GLY A 787 2.05 39.64 -50.61
C GLY A 787 2.17 39.69 -52.13
N GLY A 788 1.24 40.38 -52.79
CA GLY A 788 1.22 40.60 -54.23
C GLY A 788 -0.20 40.83 -54.75
N ASP A 789 -0.47 40.46 -56.02
CA ASP A 789 -1.81 40.53 -56.63
C ASP A 789 -2.64 39.23 -56.40
N ALA A 790 -2.33 38.42 -55.38
CA ALA A 790 -3.02 37.18 -55.02
C ALA A 790 -3.25 37.08 -53.51
N GLY A 791 -4.25 36.29 -53.08
CA GLY A 791 -4.52 36.07 -51.65
C GLY A 791 -3.39 35.28 -50.98
N ASP A 792 -2.64 35.95 -50.10
CA ASP A 792 -1.40 35.49 -49.49
C ASP A 792 -1.51 35.40 -47.94
N LEU A 793 -0.67 34.55 -47.34
CA LEU A 793 -0.50 34.45 -45.89
C LEU A 793 0.83 35.13 -45.47
N LEU A 794 0.73 36.29 -44.83
CA LEU A 794 1.86 37.06 -44.34
C LEU A 794 2.00 36.86 -42.82
N ILE A 795 3.20 36.50 -42.37
CA ILE A 795 3.50 36.27 -40.96
C ILE A 795 4.68 37.14 -40.55
N GLY A 796 4.45 38.00 -39.56
CA GLY A 796 5.45 38.83 -38.91
C GLY A 796 6.37 38.05 -37.97
N SER A 797 7.16 38.79 -37.20
CA SER A 797 8.17 38.31 -36.27
C SER A 797 7.82 38.70 -34.84
N ALA A 798 8.80 38.67 -33.92
CA ALA A 798 8.63 39.18 -32.55
C ALA A 798 9.08 40.66 -32.42
N PHE A 799 9.00 41.43 -33.52
CA PHE A 799 9.47 42.81 -33.62
C PHE A 799 8.55 43.64 -34.50
N ALA A 800 8.53 44.96 -34.27
CA ALA A 800 7.73 45.93 -35.02
C ALA A 800 7.89 45.85 -36.55
N ASP A 801 6.97 45.15 -37.20
CA ASP A 801 6.96 44.83 -38.63
C ASP A 801 5.98 45.71 -39.42
N THR A 802 6.02 45.61 -40.75
CA THR A 802 5.03 46.21 -41.64
C THR A 802 4.59 45.19 -42.68
N LEU A 803 3.34 44.76 -42.61
CA LEU A 803 2.75 43.77 -43.51
C LEU A 803 1.79 44.50 -44.46
N VAL A 804 1.94 44.26 -45.76
CA VAL A 804 1.12 44.83 -46.84
C VAL A 804 0.63 43.68 -47.72
N GLY A 805 -0.65 43.39 -47.77
CA GLY A 805 -1.20 42.35 -48.65
C GLY A 805 -1.00 42.69 -50.14
N GLU A 806 -1.30 43.94 -50.48
CA GLU A 806 -1.38 44.53 -51.83
C GLU A 806 -2.72 44.27 -52.55
N GLY A 807 -3.06 43.02 -52.88
CA GLY A 807 -4.38 42.70 -53.44
C GLY A 807 -4.66 41.22 -53.67
N GLY A 808 -5.92 40.83 -53.57
CA GLY A 808 -6.30 39.45 -53.24
C GLY A 808 -6.96 39.45 -51.87
N ASP A 809 -7.55 38.33 -51.45
CA ASP A 809 -8.13 38.21 -50.10
C ASP A 809 -7.04 37.63 -49.17
N ASP A 810 -6.35 38.50 -48.42
CA ASP A 810 -5.13 38.19 -47.69
C ASP A 810 -5.35 37.80 -46.22
N THR A 811 -4.35 37.17 -45.59
CA THR A 811 -4.29 36.97 -44.14
C THR A 811 -2.95 37.46 -43.58
N LEU A 812 -2.99 38.49 -42.75
CA LEU A 812 -1.82 39.13 -42.15
C LEU A 812 -1.80 38.86 -40.63
N LEU A 813 -0.73 38.21 -40.16
CA LEU A 813 -0.51 37.87 -38.75
C LEU A 813 0.73 38.60 -38.22
N GLY A 814 0.57 39.63 -37.37
CA GLY A 814 1.69 40.42 -36.80
C GLY A 814 2.60 39.60 -35.87
N GLN A 815 2.00 38.84 -34.95
CA GLN A 815 2.62 38.02 -33.90
C GLN A 815 2.94 38.78 -32.60
N GLU A 816 4.18 39.16 -32.34
CA GLU A 816 4.55 40.02 -31.18
C GLU A 816 5.28 41.25 -31.71
N GLY A 817 4.89 42.46 -31.33
CA GLY A 817 5.46 43.63 -31.97
C GLY A 817 4.65 44.91 -31.77
N ASN A 818 5.00 45.93 -32.54
CA ASN A 818 4.19 47.14 -32.66
C ASN A 818 4.04 47.37 -34.16
N ASP A 819 3.13 46.63 -34.76
CA ASP A 819 3.16 46.35 -36.18
C ASP A 819 2.30 47.35 -36.97
N THR A 820 2.49 47.37 -38.29
CA THR A 820 1.59 48.08 -39.20
C THR A 820 1.06 47.12 -40.25
N LEU A 821 -0.24 46.84 -40.21
CA LEU A 821 -0.92 45.92 -41.11
C LEU A 821 -1.80 46.74 -42.06
N GLN A 822 -1.61 46.54 -43.36
CA GLN A 822 -2.48 47.03 -44.42
C GLN A 822 -2.85 45.82 -45.28
N GLY A 823 -4.14 45.51 -45.43
CA GLY A 823 -4.59 44.46 -46.34
C GLY A 823 -4.30 44.88 -47.79
N GLY A 824 -5.28 45.49 -48.43
CA GLY A 824 -5.11 46.08 -49.75
C GLY A 824 -6.38 45.90 -50.56
N LEU A 825 -6.25 45.51 -51.83
CA LEU A 825 -7.40 45.28 -52.69
C LEU A 825 -8.04 43.90 -52.43
N GLY A 826 -8.81 43.77 -51.34
CA GLY A 826 -9.28 42.47 -50.86
C GLY A 826 -10.39 42.51 -49.79
N ALA A 827 -10.83 41.33 -49.38
CA ALA A 827 -11.54 41.12 -48.13
C ALA A 827 -10.59 40.48 -47.11
N ASP A 828 -9.71 41.29 -46.53
CA ASP A 828 -8.51 40.80 -45.83
C ASP A 828 -8.77 40.47 -44.36
N THR A 829 -8.03 39.51 -43.81
CA THR A 829 -8.06 39.16 -42.38
C THR A 829 -6.79 39.65 -41.70
N LEU A 830 -6.93 40.58 -40.75
CA LEU A 830 -5.82 41.24 -40.07
C LEU A 830 -5.81 40.86 -38.58
N VAL A 831 -4.69 40.30 -38.12
CA VAL A 831 -4.47 39.85 -36.74
C VAL A 831 -3.20 40.55 -36.23
N GLY A 832 -3.33 41.46 -35.26
CA GLY A 832 -2.18 42.20 -34.73
C GLY A 832 -1.29 41.32 -33.85
N GLY A 833 -1.91 40.64 -32.88
CA GLY A 833 -1.24 39.84 -31.88
C GLY A 833 -0.91 40.65 -30.61
N ALA A 834 0.36 40.65 -30.21
CA ALA A 834 0.80 41.17 -28.92
C ALA A 834 1.67 42.42 -29.03
N GLY A 835 1.02 43.59 -28.99
CA GLY A 835 1.65 44.85 -28.60
C GLY A 835 0.81 46.08 -28.92
N SER A 836 1.37 47.10 -29.57
CA SER A 836 0.62 48.34 -29.92
C SER A 836 0.58 48.53 -31.44
N ASP A 837 -0.46 48.01 -32.07
CA ASP A 837 -0.49 47.80 -33.52
C ASP A 837 -1.26 48.89 -34.28
N VAL A 838 -1.01 48.99 -35.58
CA VAL A 838 -1.66 49.96 -36.47
C VAL A 838 -2.26 49.29 -37.69
N PHE A 839 -3.59 49.26 -37.72
CA PHE A 839 -4.35 48.77 -38.86
C PHE A 839 -4.64 49.94 -39.82
N VAL A 840 -4.22 49.81 -41.08
CA VAL A 840 -4.37 50.86 -42.11
C VAL A 840 -5.61 50.56 -42.94
N LEU A 841 -6.52 51.53 -43.03
CA LEU A 841 -7.76 51.42 -43.84
C LEU A 841 -7.83 52.56 -44.86
N ALA A 842 -7.80 52.26 -46.15
CA ALA A 842 -8.09 53.21 -47.22
C ALA A 842 -9.41 52.91 -47.94
N ASN A 843 -9.82 53.85 -48.79
CA ASN A 843 -11.12 53.83 -49.45
C ASN A 843 -11.07 53.02 -50.75
N GLY A 844 -11.91 51.99 -50.85
CA GLY A 844 -11.98 51.12 -52.03
C GLY A 844 -10.93 50.00 -52.07
N GLU A 845 -10.26 49.76 -50.95
CA GLU A 845 -9.43 48.58 -50.67
C GLU A 845 -10.34 47.33 -50.63
N GLY A 846 -11.22 47.24 -49.63
CA GLY A 846 -12.37 46.35 -49.70
C GLY A 846 -13.16 46.30 -48.41
N THR A 847 -13.25 45.15 -47.75
CA THR A 847 -13.90 45.05 -46.44
C THR A 847 -13.15 44.07 -45.55
N ASP A 848 -12.27 44.63 -44.75
CA ASP A 848 -11.32 43.87 -43.94
C ASP A 848 -11.98 43.39 -42.64
N VAL A 849 -11.40 42.36 -42.03
CA VAL A 849 -11.79 41.84 -40.73
C VAL A 849 -10.59 41.92 -39.80
N ILE A 850 -10.68 42.77 -38.78
CA ILE A 850 -9.67 42.89 -37.73
C ILE A 850 -10.13 42.04 -36.55
N THR A 851 -9.39 40.99 -36.20
CA THR A 851 -9.91 39.95 -35.29
C THR A 851 -9.68 40.19 -33.81
N ASP A 852 -8.63 40.94 -33.44
CA ASP A 852 -8.08 40.98 -32.07
C ASP A 852 -7.82 42.40 -31.51
N PHE A 853 -8.28 43.44 -32.20
CA PHE A 853 -8.05 44.85 -31.86
C PHE A 853 -8.29 45.21 -30.38
N SER A 854 -7.27 45.80 -29.74
CA SER A 854 -7.23 46.12 -28.32
C SER A 854 -6.71 47.53 -28.05
N ALA A 855 -7.65 48.48 -27.92
CA ALA A 855 -7.36 49.86 -27.49
C ALA A 855 -6.62 49.96 -26.14
N SER A 856 -6.67 48.90 -25.32
CA SER A 856 -5.94 48.76 -24.05
C SER A 856 -4.47 48.36 -24.22
N GLN A 857 -4.13 47.58 -25.25
CA GLN A 857 -2.75 47.21 -25.58
C GLN A 857 -2.04 48.33 -26.36
N GLY A 858 -2.81 49.16 -27.09
CA GLY A 858 -2.35 50.46 -27.60
C GLY A 858 -2.90 50.82 -28.97
N ASP A 859 -3.59 49.86 -29.60
CA ASP A 859 -3.87 49.80 -31.03
C ASP A 859 -4.57 51.02 -31.62
N ARG A 860 -4.27 51.27 -32.90
CA ARG A 860 -4.77 52.41 -33.66
C ARG A 860 -5.24 52.00 -35.05
N ILE A 861 -6.14 52.82 -35.58
CA ILE A 861 -6.60 52.73 -36.96
C ILE A 861 -6.05 53.94 -37.72
N ARG A 862 -5.21 53.72 -38.73
CA ARG A 862 -4.69 54.78 -39.60
C ARG A 862 -5.58 54.89 -40.82
N LEU A 863 -6.05 56.09 -41.13
CA LEU A 863 -6.89 56.31 -42.32
C LEU A 863 -6.05 56.66 -43.55
N GLY A 864 -6.45 56.13 -44.69
CA GLY A 864 -5.93 56.54 -46.01
C GLY A 864 -6.11 58.05 -46.24
N ALA A 865 -5.25 58.64 -47.08
CA ALA A 865 -5.10 60.09 -47.20
C ALA A 865 -6.35 60.84 -47.75
N ASP A 866 -7.32 60.13 -48.31
CA ASP A 866 -8.61 60.67 -48.79
C ASP A 866 -9.75 60.59 -47.75
N LEU A 867 -9.53 59.89 -46.63
CA LEU A 867 -10.50 59.67 -45.55
C LEU A 867 -10.24 60.55 -44.32
N ARG A 868 -11.30 60.82 -43.56
CA ARG A 868 -11.29 61.53 -42.28
C ARG A 868 -12.32 60.95 -41.33
N PHE A 869 -12.04 60.96 -40.03
CA PHE A 869 -12.96 60.41 -39.03
C PHE A 869 -14.37 61.02 -39.06
N ASP A 870 -14.50 62.31 -39.37
CA ASP A 870 -15.81 62.99 -39.47
C ASP A 870 -16.65 62.57 -40.70
N GLN A 871 -16.08 61.78 -41.59
CA GLN A 871 -16.76 61.15 -42.73
C GLN A 871 -17.18 59.70 -42.45
N LEU A 872 -16.84 59.14 -41.28
CA LEU A 872 -17.13 57.75 -40.93
C LEU A 872 -18.44 57.60 -40.15
N ARG A 873 -19.11 56.47 -40.34
CA ARG A 873 -20.24 55.98 -39.56
C ARG A 873 -19.85 54.62 -38.97
N ILE A 874 -19.78 54.55 -37.65
CA ILE A 874 -19.41 53.33 -36.92
C ILE A 874 -20.67 52.76 -36.26
N THR A 875 -20.95 51.48 -36.47
CA THR A 875 -22.18 50.81 -36.00
C THR A 875 -21.92 49.35 -35.61
N GLY A 876 -22.71 48.80 -34.68
CA GLY A 876 -22.64 47.39 -34.29
C GLY A 876 -22.50 47.17 -32.78
N ASP A 877 -23.21 46.15 -32.27
CA ASP A 877 -23.39 45.94 -30.83
C ASP A 877 -22.37 44.99 -30.19
N SER A 878 -21.71 44.14 -30.99
CA SER A 878 -20.68 43.18 -30.56
C SER A 878 -19.42 43.19 -31.44
N SER A 879 -19.44 43.91 -32.55
CA SER A 879 -18.33 44.10 -33.48
C SER A 879 -18.54 45.43 -34.21
N ALA A 880 -17.50 46.23 -34.34
CA ALA A 880 -17.59 47.59 -34.83
C ALA A 880 -17.41 47.61 -36.34
N VAL A 881 -18.48 47.90 -37.06
CA VAL A 881 -18.48 48.04 -38.52
C VAL A 881 -18.16 49.49 -38.86
N ILE A 882 -16.99 49.73 -39.43
CA ILE A 882 -16.48 51.06 -39.80
C ILE A 882 -16.86 51.31 -41.26
N GLN A 883 -17.68 52.33 -41.52
CA GLN A 883 -18.23 52.61 -42.86
C GLN A 883 -18.01 54.08 -43.25
N VAL A 884 -17.84 54.36 -44.55
CA VAL A 884 -17.89 55.72 -45.08
C VAL A 884 -19.34 56.20 -45.10
N ALA A 885 -19.67 57.23 -44.32
CA ALA A 885 -21.05 57.64 -44.06
C ALA A 885 -21.83 58.10 -45.30
N ALA A 886 -21.13 58.66 -46.30
CA ALA A 886 -21.75 59.17 -47.52
C ALA A 886 -22.13 58.08 -48.54
N THR A 887 -21.40 56.96 -48.55
CA THR A 887 -21.56 55.86 -49.53
C THR A 887 -22.10 54.58 -48.91
N ASN A 888 -21.98 54.43 -47.59
CA ASN A 888 -22.15 53.18 -46.83
C ASN A 888 -21.18 52.06 -47.22
N THR A 889 -20.06 52.40 -47.87
CA THR A 889 -18.94 51.48 -48.10
C THR A 889 -18.39 51.03 -46.75
N VAL A 890 -18.29 49.73 -46.52
CA VAL A 890 -17.62 49.19 -45.32
C VAL A 890 -16.13 49.20 -45.59
N LEU A 891 -15.32 49.64 -44.62
CA LEU A 891 -13.86 49.60 -44.69
C LEU A 891 -13.34 48.41 -43.91
N ALA A 892 -13.82 48.25 -42.66
CA ALA A 892 -13.47 47.11 -41.82
C ALA A 892 -14.58 46.73 -40.85
N ILE A 893 -14.53 45.48 -40.41
CA ILE A 893 -15.28 44.92 -39.28
C ILE A 893 -14.27 44.57 -38.19
N VAL A 894 -14.33 45.27 -37.07
CA VAL A 894 -13.49 44.99 -35.90
C VAL A 894 -14.26 44.03 -34.98
N THR A 895 -13.84 42.76 -34.91
CA THR A 895 -14.58 41.76 -34.14
C THR A 895 -14.37 41.93 -32.64
N GLY A 896 -15.37 41.55 -31.83
CA GLY A 896 -15.33 41.66 -30.37
C GLY A 896 -15.43 43.09 -29.80
N VAL A 897 -15.15 44.13 -30.58
CA VAL A 897 -15.17 45.53 -30.14
C VAL A 897 -16.53 46.18 -30.42
N GLN A 898 -17.17 46.77 -29.40
CA GLN A 898 -18.45 47.48 -29.59
C GLN A 898 -18.23 48.84 -30.28
N ALA A 899 -19.17 49.26 -31.15
CA ALA A 899 -19.06 50.53 -31.89
C ALA A 899 -18.85 51.77 -30.99
N GLY A 900 -19.41 51.78 -29.77
CA GLY A 900 -19.24 52.88 -28.81
C GLY A 900 -17.82 53.03 -28.24
N ALA A 901 -16.97 51.99 -28.34
CA ALA A 901 -15.57 52.04 -27.93
C ALA A 901 -14.66 52.65 -29.00
N VAL A 902 -15.05 52.58 -30.28
CA VAL A 902 -14.25 53.05 -31.41
C VAL A 902 -14.45 54.56 -31.61
N THR A 903 -13.70 55.36 -30.86
CA THR A 903 -13.80 56.83 -30.87
C THR A 903 -12.64 57.48 -31.62
N ASN A 904 -12.77 58.77 -31.97
CA ASN A 904 -11.77 59.55 -32.71
C ASN A 904 -10.33 59.48 -32.14
N THR A 905 -10.15 59.19 -30.84
CA THR A 905 -8.81 59.07 -30.25
C THR A 905 -8.06 57.83 -30.69
N LEU A 906 -8.74 56.81 -31.21
CA LEU A 906 -8.10 55.59 -31.73
C LEU A 906 -7.62 55.74 -33.18
N PHE A 907 -7.96 56.86 -33.84
CA PHE A 907 -7.53 57.14 -35.21
C PHE A 907 -6.28 58.03 -35.21
N VAL A 908 -5.34 57.75 -36.13
CA VAL A 908 -4.03 58.41 -36.23
C VAL A 908 -3.70 58.93 -37.63
#